data_AF-A0A0C3S5L5-F1
#
_entry.id   AF-A0A0C3S5L5-F1
#
_cell.length_a   1.000
_cell.length_b   1.000
_cell.length_c   1.000
_cell.angle_alpha   90.00
_cell.angle_beta   90.00
_cell.angle_gamma   90.00
#
_symmetry.space_group_name_H-M   'P 1'
#
loop_
_entity.id
_entity.type
_entity.pdbx_description
1 polymer ?
#
loop_
_entity_poly.entity_id
_entity_poly.type
_entity_poly.pdbx_seq_one_letter_code
_entity_poly.pdbx_strand_id
1 'polypeptide(L)'
;MPVLKRKKPELQVTHDADGAVIDVNVVSQPEEVEYEMPFNLITLRKHLADVMLHRRALPEDTHARQKLLEESVYDVAVARWKHEAETFEELGLGKKGLDSADLRSWMWEWHTKLKPRIAAEIAELVKSEAKLTGKSATRLAPFLSLVSAEKLSLITILEIMQLQGTGGVSEGMKTARALIHVGKAVEIEHKAQVCRKSGIAIPIPSHPRDNNIFNKFGYRTLLERRVAARKLVEDSEEWAADWSQIIRVRVGSFLVDALMDVATVTRSAVHKKTGEVVTEDQPAFYHSYEYLRGQKLGVIKLNPVVSERIAKDAVRETLHPRHLPMLVKPKPWLSHDQGGYLYHKTSVMRYKDCQEQASYLKEASKQGNLELVYASLDVLGNTPWVINREIFDVVLEVWNTGDRLGKIPPAVYDQSEPEKPENMESDPKAKVEFLARHKQYMIEKANNHSDRCSTNYKIEIARAFLGDTIYMPHNLDFRGRAYPIPPHLSHIGDDLSRGLLKFAECKPLGERGLRWLKIHIANLYGYDKASFDERVEFVHQHLDDIADSAENPLGGRGWWKNADDPWQCLATCKELHAALHSPDPLAFESNLPVHQDGTCNGLQHYAALGGDARGAQHVNLDITDRPSDVYTHVATMAEKVIAEDAQGGDMYAQMLSGKISRKIVKQTASARVMTTVYGVTFIGAREQIEKQLRDRPDILGAEHAWMASAYLARVVLACIGDLFNAAKHIQNYLTLAAKLISKSIPPDRIEEVSTPEVKNVRGGGKAVVANNRIKSEQMTSVIWTTALGLPIVQPYRQTKRKQIMTSLQTVFISDPNVPAAVNSQKQATAFPPNFVHSLDATHMMLTALECRNRDITFASVHDSYWTHPSSIDEMAEVIRETFIALHSSDVLGRLDAEFRERYAGYKIPVSVLRTGGFITKLNSASADIAAHVAGEREDDVDVSALVADAEEEEDDAAPKPKPKGKKRKQVKTRLVIPKHIQDVIEGTSNDAADHKFINVVDILPPLPQKGTFDVTKIKKSLYFFS
;
A
#
# COMPACT_ATOMS: atom_id res chain seq x y z
N MET A 1 12.08 -14.62 20.64
CA MET A 1 11.93 -15.52 21.79
C MET A 1 10.69 -16.40 21.59
N PRO A 2 10.54 -17.48 22.35
CA PRO A 2 9.54 -18.54 22.10
C PRO A 2 8.16 -18.25 22.70
N VAL A 3 7.15 -19.04 22.31
CA VAL A 3 5.75 -18.87 22.71
C VAL A 3 5.35 -19.97 23.70
N LEU A 4 4.65 -19.59 24.79
CA LEU A 4 4.28 -20.52 25.86
C LEU A 4 3.37 -21.68 25.39
N LYS A 5 3.70 -22.89 25.83
CA LYS A 5 2.73 -23.99 26.03
C LYS A 5 2.99 -24.66 27.37
N ARG A 6 1.92 -24.95 28.12
CA ARG A 6 1.99 -25.81 29.31
C ARG A 6 2.07 -27.28 28.86
N LYS A 7 3.03 -28.03 29.40
CA LYS A 7 3.07 -29.50 29.29
C LYS A 7 1.84 -30.07 30.01
N LYS A 8 1.25 -31.16 29.49
CA LYS A 8 0.27 -31.92 30.28
C LYS A 8 1.02 -32.68 31.39
N PRO A 9 0.46 -32.84 32.60
CA PRO A 9 1.14 -33.55 33.68
C PRO A 9 1.42 -35.00 33.28
N GLU A 10 2.63 -35.47 33.57
CA GLU A 10 2.97 -36.88 33.44
C GLU A 10 2.33 -37.66 34.60
N LEU A 11 1.49 -38.64 34.24
CA LEU A 11 0.83 -39.55 35.16
C LEU A 11 1.69 -40.80 35.28
N GLN A 12 2.28 -41.04 36.45
CA GLN A 12 2.88 -42.35 36.74
C GLN A 12 1.79 -43.31 37.18
N VAL A 13 1.58 -44.34 36.37
CA VAL A 13 0.60 -45.41 36.61
C VAL A 13 1.36 -46.64 37.10
N THR A 14 1.07 -47.10 38.32
CA THR A 14 1.64 -48.36 38.84
C THR A 14 0.69 -49.52 38.53
N HIS A 15 1.25 -50.65 38.11
CA HIS A 15 0.52 -51.86 37.78
C HIS A 15 0.89 -53.00 38.74
N ASP A 16 -0.03 -53.92 38.98
CA ASP A 16 0.25 -55.18 39.67
C ASP A 16 0.89 -56.23 38.74
N ALA A 17 1.19 -57.41 39.27
CA ALA A 17 1.80 -58.50 38.53
C ALA A 17 0.91 -59.09 37.44
N ASP A 18 -0.41 -58.84 37.50
CA ASP A 18 -1.41 -59.27 36.52
C ASP A 18 -1.76 -58.13 35.51
N GLY A 19 -1.15 -56.95 35.68
CA GLY A 19 -1.26 -55.78 34.80
C GLY A 19 -2.36 -54.78 35.17
N ALA A 20 -3.11 -54.98 36.26
CA ALA A 20 -4.14 -54.04 36.69
C ALA A 20 -3.55 -52.79 37.34
N VAL A 21 -4.16 -51.62 37.09
CA VAL A 21 -3.70 -50.34 37.65
C VAL A 21 -4.01 -50.27 39.14
N ILE A 22 -2.96 -50.08 39.96
CA ILE A 22 -3.07 -49.96 41.42
C ILE A 22 -3.23 -48.49 41.83
N ASP A 23 -2.41 -47.58 41.28
CA ASP A 23 -2.37 -46.17 41.66
C ASP A 23 -1.93 -45.28 40.49
N VAL A 24 -2.29 -44.00 40.54
CA VAL A 24 -1.95 -42.99 39.53
C VAL A 24 -1.45 -41.72 40.23
N ASN A 25 -0.13 -41.60 40.36
CA ASN A 25 0.49 -40.43 40.99
C ASN A 25 0.82 -39.35 39.95
N VAL A 26 0.40 -38.12 40.26
CA VAL A 26 0.79 -36.92 39.52
C VAL A 26 2.15 -36.47 40.01
N VAL A 27 3.19 -36.65 39.20
CA VAL A 27 4.54 -36.16 39.57
C VAL A 27 4.58 -34.65 39.34
N SER A 28 4.49 -33.88 40.42
CA SER A 28 4.64 -32.42 40.38
C SER A 28 6.12 -32.04 40.19
N GLN A 29 6.57 -31.99 38.93
CA GLN A 29 7.77 -31.25 38.59
C GLN A 29 7.50 -29.73 38.73
N PRO A 30 8.52 -28.91 39.08
CA PRO A 30 8.37 -27.46 39.04
C PRO A 30 8.01 -26.98 37.63
N GLU A 31 7.27 -25.87 37.53
CA GLU A 31 6.83 -25.28 36.25
C GLU A 31 7.99 -24.66 35.46
N GLU A 32 8.94 -25.46 34.97
CA GLU A 32 9.88 -25.01 33.94
C GLU A 32 9.12 -24.88 32.60
N VAL A 33 8.78 -23.63 32.26
CA VAL A 33 8.13 -23.26 31.00
C VAL A 33 9.12 -23.47 29.85
N GLU A 34 9.01 -24.61 29.17
CA GLU A 34 9.89 -24.92 28.04
C GLU A 34 9.64 -23.99 26.84
N TYR A 35 10.74 -23.65 26.17
CA TYR A 35 10.88 -22.43 25.37
C TYR A 35 11.10 -22.75 23.88
N GLU A 36 10.07 -23.22 23.16
CA GLU A 36 10.19 -23.59 21.73
C GLU A 36 10.08 -22.39 20.77
N MET A 37 11.19 -22.02 20.11
CA MET A 37 11.22 -20.85 19.23
C MET A 37 10.60 -21.18 17.87
N PRO A 38 9.70 -20.34 17.32
CA PRO A 38 9.21 -20.50 15.97
C PRO A 38 10.37 -20.72 14.98
N PHE A 39 10.28 -21.78 14.20
CA PHE A 39 11.22 -22.26 13.16
C PHE A 39 11.77 -21.16 12.21
N ASN A 40 10.98 -20.12 12.13
CA ASN A 40 11.04 -18.90 11.37
C ASN A 40 11.99 -17.87 11.96
N LEU A 41 11.84 -17.62 13.27
CA LEU A 41 12.78 -16.88 14.08
C LEU A 41 14.14 -17.54 14.04
N ILE A 42 14.19 -18.87 14.06
CA ILE A 42 15.44 -19.62 13.88
C ILE A 42 16.01 -19.38 12.46
N THR A 43 15.16 -19.25 11.43
CA THR A 43 15.63 -19.01 10.05
C THR A 43 16.19 -17.61 9.86
N LEU A 44 15.41 -16.61 10.27
CA LEU A 44 15.79 -15.22 10.24
C LEU A 44 17.01 -15.00 11.14
N ARG A 45 17.03 -15.49 12.39
CA ARG A 45 18.20 -15.41 13.28
C ARG A 45 19.44 -16.14 12.75
N LYS A 46 19.32 -17.29 12.07
CA LYS A 46 20.49 -17.95 11.44
C LYS A 46 21.05 -17.08 10.32
N HIS A 47 20.22 -16.56 9.42
CA HIS A 47 20.69 -15.69 8.34
C HIS A 47 21.23 -14.33 8.84
N LEU A 48 20.57 -13.74 9.83
CA LEU A 48 21.06 -12.53 10.48
C LEU A 48 22.33 -12.83 11.31
N ALA A 49 22.49 -14.04 11.83
CA ALA A 49 23.75 -14.51 12.40
C ALA A 49 24.83 -14.67 11.32
N ASP A 50 24.49 -14.98 10.05
CA ASP A 50 25.42 -14.86 8.92
C ASP A 50 25.80 -13.40 8.67
N VAL A 51 24.86 -12.44 8.73
CA VAL A 51 25.18 -10.99 8.69
C VAL A 51 26.12 -10.59 9.84
N MET A 52 25.91 -11.14 11.05
CA MET A 52 26.82 -10.94 12.19
C MET A 52 28.15 -11.70 12.04
N LEU A 53 28.17 -12.86 11.37
CA LEU A 53 29.36 -13.64 11.04
C LEU A 53 30.22 -12.90 10.01
N HIS A 54 29.60 -12.39 8.95
CA HIS A 54 30.23 -11.54 7.95
C HIS A 54 30.75 -10.25 8.59
N ARG A 55 30.06 -9.67 9.58
CA ARG A 55 30.60 -8.56 10.39
C ARG A 55 31.84 -8.95 11.21
N ARG A 56 31.91 -10.18 11.73
CA ARG A 56 33.10 -10.69 12.45
C ARG A 56 34.25 -11.04 11.51
N ALA A 57 33.96 -11.57 10.33
CA ALA A 57 34.95 -12.04 9.36
C ALA A 57 35.47 -10.93 8.42
N LEU A 58 34.61 -9.95 8.09
CA LEU A 58 34.87 -8.82 7.20
C LEU A 58 34.42 -7.51 7.87
N PRO A 59 35.00 -7.12 9.02
CA PRO A 59 34.54 -5.96 9.78
C PRO A 59 34.64 -4.63 9.01
N GLU A 60 35.67 -4.46 8.17
CA GLU A 60 35.91 -3.22 7.42
C GLU A 60 35.28 -3.23 6.01
N ASP A 61 35.10 -4.40 5.37
CA ASP A 61 34.57 -4.48 4.01
C ASP A 61 33.03 -4.54 3.97
N THR A 62 32.41 -3.37 4.17
CA THR A 62 30.96 -3.17 4.04
C THR A 62 30.41 -3.50 2.65
N HIS A 63 31.23 -3.42 1.59
CA HIS A 63 30.80 -3.68 0.22
C HIS A 63 30.71 -5.19 -0.07
N ALA A 64 31.68 -5.98 0.39
CA ALA A 64 31.59 -7.44 0.37
C ALA A 64 30.43 -7.95 1.24
N ARG A 65 30.21 -7.35 2.42
CA ARG A 65 29.03 -7.65 3.27
C ARG A 65 27.71 -7.37 2.53
N GLN A 66 27.59 -6.23 1.84
CA GLN A 66 26.41 -5.93 1.02
C GLN A 66 26.24 -6.92 -0.13
N LYS A 67 27.32 -7.30 -0.82
CA LYS A 67 27.29 -8.28 -1.90
C LYS A 67 26.73 -9.63 -1.42
N LEU A 68 27.20 -10.13 -0.28
CA LEU A 68 26.72 -11.39 0.32
C LEU A 68 25.24 -11.32 0.73
N LEU A 69 24.76 -10.14 1.15
CA LEU A 69 23.36 -9.87 1.49
C LEU A 69 22.44 -9.79 0.24
N GLU A 70 22.99 -9.43 -0.92
CA GLU A 70 22.26 -9.41 -2.20
C GLU A 70 22.44 -10.69 -3.04
N GLU A 71 23.42 -11.55 -2.71
CA GLU A 71 23.60 -12.86 -3.34
C GLU A 71 22.44 -13.81 -3.01
N SER A 72 22.19 -14.79 -3.89
CA SER A 72 20.80 -15.20 -4.13
C SER A 72 20.19 -16.05 -3.01
N VAL A 73 19.03 -15.58 -2.52
CA VAL A 73 18.13 -16.25 -1.54
C VAL A 73 17.96 -17.75 -1.79
N TYR A 74 17.83 -18.15 -3.06
CA TYR A 74 17.62 -19.56 -3.42
C TYR A 74 18.88 -20.40 -3.22
N ASP A 75 20.06 -19.87 -3.52
CA ASP A 75 21.32 -20.61 -3.38
C ASP A 75 21.62 -20.85 -1.87
N VAL A 76 21.29 -19.88 -0.99
CA VAL A 76 21.34 -20.02 0.48
C VAL A 76 20.30 -21.01 1.01
N ALA A 77 19.06 -20.95 0.52
CA ALA A 77 17.99 -21.87 0.93
C ALA A 77 18.32 -23.34 0.62
N VAL A 78 18.94 -23.60 -0.54
CA VAL A 78 19.38 -24.95 -0.97
C VAL A 78 20.49 -25.48 -0.09
N ALA A 79 21.55 -24.70 0.11
CA ALA A 79 22.69 -25.11 0.95
C ALA A 79 22.22 -25.50 2.36
N ARG A 80 21.22 -24.78 2.88
CA ARG A 80 20.63 -25.04 4.18
C ARG A 80 19.71 -26.26 4.24
N TRP A 81 18.81 -26.45 3.27
CA TRP A 81 17.95 -27.66 3.24
C TRP A 81 18.81 -28.92 3.14
N LYS A 82 19.86 -28.86 2.33
CA LYS A 82 20.86 -29.92 2.21
C LYS A 82 21.59 -30.18 3.54
N HIS A 83 22.17 -29.16 4.15
CA HIS A 83 22.92 -29.32 5.41
C HIS A 83 22.04 -29.81 6.57
N GLU A 84 20.81 -29.32 6.69
CA GLU A 84 19.88 -29.79 7.73
C GLU A 84 19.43 -31.24 7.45
N ALA A 85 19.20 -31.64 6.19
CA ALA A 85 18.91 -33.03 5.84
C ALA A 85 20.10 -33.97 6.12
N GLU A 86 21.32 -33.58 5.75
CA GLU A 86 22.56 -34.32 6.06
C GLU A 86 22.71 -34.50 7.59
N THR A 87 22.46 -33.45 8.37
CA THR A 87 22.50 -33.51 9.85
C THR A 87 21.46 -34.49 10.41
N PHE A 88 20.25 -34.56 9.83
CA PHE A 88 19.22 -35.51 10.27
C PHE A 88 19.53 -36.97 9.87
N GLU A 89 20.21 -37.20 8.74
CA GLU A 89 20.72 -38.51 8.34
C GLU A 89 21.86 -38.97 9.26
N GLU A 90 22.83 -38.09 9.57
CA GLU A 90 23.93 -38.35 10.51
C GLU A 90 23.45 -38.66 11.93
N LEU A 91 22.38 -38.00 12.40
CA LEU A 91 21.76 -38.27 13.70
C LEU A 91 20.89 -39.55 13.74
N GLY A 92 20.71 -40.25 12.62
CA GLY A 92 20.00 -41.53 12.56
C GLY A 92 18.49 -41.48 12.85
N LEU A 93 17.89 -40.29 12.90
CA LEU A 93 16.51 -40.07 13.34
C LEU A 93 15.46 -40.47 12.29
N GLY A 94 15.86 -40.66 11.03
CA GLY A 94 14.96 -40.77 9.86
C GLY A 94 13.95 -41.93 9.83
N LYS A 95 13.85 -42.78 10.86
CA LYS A 95 12.85 -43.89 10.92
C LYS A 95 12.22 -44.17 12.29
N LYS A 96 12.49 -43.39 13.35
CA LYS A 96 11.95 -43.69 14.70
C LYS A 96 11.28 -42.52 15.46
N GLY A 97 11.36 -41.29 14.98
CA GLY A 97 10.65 -40.13 15.56
C GLY A 97 9.34 -39.82 14.83
N LEU A 98 8.26 -40.55 15.12
CA LEU A 98 6.97 -40.40 14.40
C LEU A 98 6.17 -39.12 14.71
N ASP A 99 6.60 -38.33 15.71
CA ASP A 99 6.00 -37.03 16.06
C ASP A 99 6.87 -35.81 15.66
N SER A 100 8.06 -36.02 15.09
CA SER A 100 9.09 -34.97 14.91
C SER A 100 9.62 -34.84 13.47
N ALA A 101 8.79 -35.12 12.45
CA ALA A 101 9.13 -34.77 11.07
C ALA A 101 8.97 -33.26 10.86
N ASP A 102 10.10 -32.52 10.91
CA ASP A 102 10.12 -31.10 10.60
C ASP A 102 9.63 -30.84 9.17
N LEU A 103 8.88 -29.74 9.00
CA LEU A 103 8.36 -29.29 7.71
C LEU A 103 9.43 -29.23 6.59
N ARG A 104 10.69 -28.89 6.93
CA ARG A 104 11.80 -28.89 5.96
C ARG A 104 12.17 -30.28 5.45
N SER A 105 11.96 -31.33 6.24
CA SER A 105 12.24 -32.72 5.80
C SER A 105 11.27 -33.10 4.67
N TRP A 106 9.98 -32.81 4.81
CA TRP A 106 9.00 -32.93 3.73
C TRP A 106 9.34 -32.06 2.51
N MET A 107 9.71 -30.79 2.70
CA MET A 107 10.10 -29.92 1.57
C MET A 107 11.33 -30.44 0.82
N TRP A 108 12.31 -31.03 1.52
CA TRP A 108 13.49 -31.64 0.91
C TRP A 108 13.17 -32.98 0.23
N GLU A 109 12.32 -33.81 0.83
CA GLU A 109 11.82 -35.05 0.22
C GLU A 109 11.04 -34.75 -1.07
N TRP A 110 10.11 -33.79 -1.03
CA TRP A 110 9.38 -33.31 -2.20
C TRP A 110 10.34 -32.76 -3.25
N HIS A 111 11.33 -31.94 -2.88
CA HIS A 111 12.35 -31.43 -3.80
C HIS A 111 13.14 -32.57 -4.50
N THR A 112 13.57 -33.56 -3.73
CA THR A 112 14.34 -34.71 -4.19
C THR A 112 13.56 -35.60 -5.14
N LYS A 113 12.25 -35.80 -4.90
CA LYS A 113 11.34 -36.52 -5.81
C LYS A 113 10.93 -35.68 -7.03
N LEU A 114 10.74 -34.37 -6.87
CA LEU A 114 10.25 -33.47 -7.93
C LEU A 114 11.32 -33.13 -8.97
N LYS A 115 12.59 -32.99 -8.57
CA LYS A 115 13.73 -32.74 -9.48
C LYS A 115 13.82 -33.77 -10.64
N PRO A 116 13.85 -35.09 -10.41
CA PRO A 116 13.88 -36.07 -11.51
C PRO A 116 12.56 -36.13 -12.29
N ARG A 117 11.40 -35.91 -11.63
CA ARG A 117 10.10 -35.88 -12.30
C ARG A 117 10.03 -34.76 -13.35
N ILE A 118 10.35 -33.52 -12.96
CA ILE A 118 10.40 -32.36 -13.86
C ILE A 118 11.41 -32.60 -14.99
N ALA A 119 12.60 -33.13 -14.70
CA ALA A 119 13.61 -33.40 -15.73
C ALA A 119 13.12 -34.41 -16.78
N ALA A 120 12.45 -35.49 -16.35
CA ALA A 120 11.88 -36.50 -17.24
C ALA A 120 10.73 -35.93 -18.10
N GLU A 121 9.84 -35.13 -17.51
CA GLU A 121 8.73 -34.53 -18.26
C GLU A 121 9.17 -33.45 -19.23
N ILE A 122 10.15 -32.60 -18.88
CA ILE A 122 10.73 -31.64 -19.83
C ILE A 122 11.34 -32.39 -21.01
N ALA A 123 12.05 -33.50 -20.78
CA ALA A 123 12.61 -34.31 -21.86
C ALA A 123 11.53 -34.91 -22.78
N GLU A 124 10.38 -35.33 -22.24
CA GLU A 124 9.27 -35.86 -23.06
C GLU A 124 8.45 -34.75 -23.74
N LEU A 125 8.31 -33.58 -23.12
CA LEU A 125 7.76 -32.38 -23.74
C LEU A 125 8.61 -31.92 -24.93
N VAL A 126 9.96 -31.92 -24.80
CA VAL A 126 10.85 -31.62 -25.94
C VAL A 126 10.63 -32.61 -27.09
N LYS A 127 10.53 -33.92 -26.81
CA LYS A 127 10.27 -34.94 -27.85
C LYS A 127 8.90 -34.83 -28.51
N SER A 128 7.87 -34.47 -27.76
CA SER A 128 6.50 -34.35 -28.27
C SER A 128 6.29 -33.03 -29.03
N GLU A 129 6.85 -31.91 -28.55
CA GLU A 129 6.82 -30.62 -29.24
C GLU A 129 7.69 -30.61 -30.52
N ALA A 130 8.76 -31.40 -30.58
CA ALA A 130 9.53 -31.61 -31.81
C ALA A 130 8.70 -32.28 -32.93
N LYS A 131 7.65 -33.04 -32.58
CA LYS A 131 6.71 -33.67 -33.53
C LYS A 131 5.56 -32.75 -33.96
N LEU A 132 5.38 -31.60 -33.29
CA LEU A 132 4.28 -30.66 -33.55
C LEU A 132 4.64 -29.65 -34.64
N THR A 133 4.18 -29.90 -35.87
CA THR A 133 4.38 -29.07 -37.08
C THR A 133 3.36 -27.94 -37.25
N GLY A 134 2.33 -27.85 -36.40
CA GLY A 134 1.24 -26.87 -36.53
C GLY A 134 1.47 -25.55 -35.77
N LYS A 135 1.11 -24.41 -36.38
CA LYS A 135 1.21 -23.05 -35.80
C LYS A 135 0.34 -22.77 -34.56
N SER A 136 -0.54 -23.69 -34.16
CA SER A 136 -1.58 -23.45 -33.14
C SER A 136 -1.29 -24.04 -31.74
N ALA A 137 -0.23 -24.84 -31.59
CA ALA A 137 0.15 -25.40 -30.29
C ALA A 137 1.18 -24.46 -29.61
N THR A 138 0.81 -23.86 -28.48
CA THR A 138 1.74 -23.04 -27.70
C THR A 138 2.78 -23.92 -27.03
N ARG A 139 4.02 -23.86 -27.51
CA ARG A 139 5.16 -24.62 -26.99
C ARG A 139 5.56 -24.16 -25.59
N LEU A 140 5.69 -25.09 -24.66
CA LEU A 140 6.08 -24.90 -23.26
C LEU A 140 7.51 -25.36 -22.97
N ALA A 141 7.99 -26.37 -23.68
CA ALA A 141 9.35 -26.90 -23.50
C ALA A 141 10.47 -25.83 -23.64
N PRO A 142 10.38 -24.85 -24.57
CA PRO A 142 11.36 -23.78 -24.67
C PRO A 142 11.42 -22.86 -23.45
N PHE A 143 10.34 -22.73 -22.68
CA PHE A 143 10.30 -21.89 -21.48
C PHE A 143 10.76 -22.64 -20.23
N LEU A 144 10.41 -23.93 -20.13
CA LEU A 144 10.83 -24.79 -19.03
C LEU A 144 12.33 -25.13 -19.10
N SER A 145 12.91 -25.26 -20.28
CA SER A 145 14.34 -25.54 -20.45
C SER A 145 15.28 -24.37 -20.10
N LEU A 146 14.76 -23.17 -19.82
CA LEU A 146 15.56 -21.98 -19.53
C LEU A 146 16.16 -21.95 -18.11
N VAL A 147 15.59 -22.72 -17.20
CA VAL A 147 16.01 -22.83 -15.79
C VAL A 147 16.22 -24.31 -15.47
N SER A 148 17.22 -24.66 -14.67
CA SER A 148 17.48 -26.05 -14.31
C SER A 148 16.30 -26.67 -13.55
N ALA A 149 16.02 -27.96 -13.78
CA ALA A 149 14.94 -28.68 -13.11
C ALA A 149 15.02 -28.62 -11.57
N GLU A 150 16.23 -28.52 -11.03
CA GLU A 150 16.51 -28.28 -9.61
C GLU A 150 16.00 -26.92 -9.14
N LYS A 151 16.30 -25.82 -9.86
CA LYS A 151 15.77 -24.49 -9.53
C LYS A 151 14.26 -24.39 -9.75
N LEU A 152 13.72 -25.08 -10.76
CA LEU A 152 12.27 -25.15 -10.98
C LEU A 152 11.53 -25.83 -9.82
N SER A 153 12.00 -26.98 -9.31
CA SER A 153 11.36 -27.64 -8.18
C SER A 153 11.41 -26.80 -6.91
N LEU A 154 12.54 -26.16 -6.63
CA LEU A 154 12.71 -25.23 -5.49
C LEU A 154 11.73 -24.05 -5.56
N ILE A 155 11.71 -23.32 -6.68
CA ILE A 155 10.81 -22.19 -6.89
C ILE A 155 9.36 -22.64 -6.70
N THR A 156 8.98 -23.77 -7.28
CA THR A 156 7.58 -24.26 -7.20
C THR A 156 7.16 -24.56 -5.76
N ILE A 157 8.01 -25.28 -5.00
CA ILE A 157 7.75 -25.59 -3.59
C ILE A 157 7.66 -24.29 -2.78
N LEU A 158 8.67 -23.42 -2.88
CA LEU A 158 8.74 -22.16 -2.11
C LEU A 158 7.57 -21.22 -2.40
N GLU A 159 7.20 -21.03 -3.67
CA GLU A 159 6.17 -20.07 -4.08
C GLU A 159 4.74 -20.56 -3.76
N ILE A 160 4.46 -21.87 -3.83
CA ILE A 160 3.17 -22.43 -3.38
C ILE A 160 3.03 -22.29 -1.87
N MET A 161 4.10 -22.59 -1.16
CA MET A 161 4.15 -22.57 0.29
C MET A 161 3.98 -21.13 0.82
N GLN A 162 4.57 -20.11 0.19
CA GLN A 162 4.31 -18.68 0.51
C GLN A 162 2.83 -18.27 0.47
N LEU A 163 2.04 -18.88 -0.42
CA LEU A 163 0.71 -18.39 -0.80
C LEU A 163 -0.44 -18.90 0.08
N GLN A 164 -0.18 -19.75 1.07
CA GLN A 164 -1.18 -20.14 2.07
C GLN A 164 -1.78 -18.90 2.76
N GLY A 165 -3.09 -18.95 3.03
CA GLY A 165 -3.84 -17.87 3.66
C GLY A 165 -4.04 -16.64 2.77
N THR A 166 -3.62 -16.67 1.49
CA THR A 166 -3.76 -15.50 0.61
C THR A 166 -5.12 -15.46 -0.09
N GLY A 167 -5.71 -14.27 -0.14
CA GLY A 167 -6.93 -14.00 -0.89
C GLY A 167 -8.24 -14.33 -0.17
N GLY A 168 -8.20 -14.62 1.14
CA GLY A 168 -9.40 -14.87 1.96
C GLY A 168 -9.86 -16.33 2.01
N VAL A 169 -8.95 -17.28 1.74
CA VAL A 169 -9.13 -18.71 1.96
C VAL A 169 -8.32 -19.06 3.21
N SER A 170 -8.92 -19.65 4.24
CA SER A 170 -8.26 -19.91 5.53
C SER A 170 -7.19 -20.99 5.45
N GLU A 171 -7.46 -22.07 4.72
CA GLU A 171 -6.62 -23.29 4.66
C GLU A 171 -6.07 -23.54 3.24
N GLY A 172 -5.80 -22.46 2.50
CA GLY A 172 -5.43 -22.58 1.09
C GLY A 172 -5.12 -21.27 0.39
N MET A 173 -5.18 -21.33 -0.93
CA MET A 173 -4.87 -20.23 -1.83
C MET A 173 -5.73 -20.30 -3.10
N LYS A 174 -5.95 -19.16 -3.76
CA LYS A 174 -6.64 -19.13 -5.06
C LYS A 174 -5.73 -19.69 -6.15
N THR A 175 -6.15 -20.77 -6.83
CA THR A 175 -5.34 -21.46 -7.84
C THR A 175 -4.78 -20.49 -8.89
N ALA A 176 -5.61 -19.60 -9.44
CA ALA A 176 -5.19 -18.62 -10.45
C ALA A 176 -4.06 -17.69 -9.97
N ARG A 177 -4.01 -17.35 -8.68
CA ARG A 177 -2.92 -16.55 -8.10
C ARG A 177 -1.65 -17.38 -7.99
N ALA A 178 -1.75 -18.63 -7.54
CA ALA A 178 -0.62 -19.55 -7.43
C ALA A 178 0.07 -19.78 -8.78
N LEU A 179 -0.69 -20.09 -9.83
CA LEU A 179 -0.11 -20.38 -11.15
C LEU A 179 0.61 -19.15 -11.74
N ILE A 180 0.06 -17.94 -11.58
CA ILE A 180 0.72 -16.70 -12.02
C ILE A 180 1.99 -16.44 -11.22
N HIS A 181 1.98 -16.66 -9.89
CA HIS A 181 3.13 -16.37 -9.02
C HIS A 181 4.32 -17.27 -9.35
N VAL A 182 4.10 -18.59 -9.42
CA VAL A 182 5.14 -19.57 -9.79
C VAL A 182 5.72 -19.24 -11.16
N GLY A 183 4.87 -19.00 -12.18
CA GLY A 183 5.32 -18.64 -13.52
C GLY A 183 6.13 -17.34 -13.58
N LYS A 184 5.74 -16.31 -12.81
CA LYS A 184 6.46 -15.03 -12.72
C LYS A 184 7.79 -15.18 -11.97
N ALA A 185 7.86 -16.03 -10.94
CA ALA A 185 9.09 -16.31 -10.21
C ALA A 185 10.13 -17.02 -11.09
N VAL A 186 9.72 -18.01 -11.90
CA VAL A 186 10.58 -18.69 -12.89
C VAL A 186 11.14 -17.70 -13.93
N GLU A 187 10.30 -16.81 -14.47
CA GLU A 187 10.73 -15.78 -15.42
C GLU A 187 11.76 -14.81 -14.80
N ILE A 188 11.56 -14.41 -13.54
CA ILE A 188 12.49 -13.53 -12.81
C ILE A 188 13.84 -14.24 -12.57
N GLU A 189 13.85 -15.51 -12.18
CA GLU A 189 15.12 -16.26 -12.01
C GLU A 189 15.83 -16.48 -13.35
N HIS A 190 15.11 -16.75 -14.45
CA HIS A 190 15.71 -16.81 -15.78
C HIS A 190 16.40 -15.48 -16.14
N LYS A 191 15.69 -14.35 -15.98
CA LYS A 191 16.25 -13.01 -16.21
C LYS A 191 17.49 -12.75 -15.35
N ALA A 192 17.46 -13.14 -14.07
CA ALA A 192 18.61 -13.03 -13.18
C ALA A 192 19.81 -13.91 -13.62
N GLN A 193 19.57 -15.12 -14.14
CA GLN A 193 20.62 -15.99 -14.67
C GLN A 193 21.23 -15.45 -15.98
N VAL A 194 20.42 -14.87 -16.86
CA VAL A 194 20.91 -14.21 -18.08
C VAL A 194 21.83 -13.05 -17.71
N CYS A 195 21.42 -12.18 -16.78
CA CYS A 195 22.26 -11.07 -16.28
C CYS A 195 23.59 -11.56 -15.66
N ARG A 196 23.59 -12.69 -14.94
CA ARG A 196 24.82 -13.29 -14.40
C ARG A 196 25.72 -13.84 -15.52
N LYS A 197 25.16 -14.51 -16.52
CA LYS A 197 25.92 -15.15 -17.62
C LYS A 197 26.45 -14.18 -18.67
N SER A 198 25.74 -13.07 -18.92
CA SER A 198 26.16 -12.06 -19.90
C SER A 198 27.34 -11.20 -19.42
N GLY A 199 27.84 -11.41 -18.20
CA GLY A 199 29.08 -10.80 -17.73
C GLY A 199 29.02 -9.27 -17.67
N ILE A 200 27.83 -8.71 -17.43
CA ILE A 200 27.64 -7.26 -17.24
C ILE A 200 28.29 -6.85 -15.92
N ALA A 201 29.60 -6.66 -15.97
CA ALA A 201 30.36 -6.05 -14.89
C ALA A 201 29.89 -4.60 -14.76
N ILE A 202 29.04 -4.34 -13.76
CA ILE A 202 28.97 -3.01 -13.16
C ILE A 202 30.42 -2.65 -12.79
N PRO A 203 30.97 -1.49 -13.20
CA PRO A 203 32.36 -1.15 -12.93
C PRO A 203 32.65 -1.16 -11.43
N ILE A 204 33.31 -2.22 -10.96
CA ILE A 204 33.82 -2.31 -9.59
C ILE A 204 35.01 -1.36 -9.50
N PRO A 205 35.12 -0.50 -8.47
CA PRO A 205 36.32 0.31 -8.26
C PRO A 205 37.53 -0.59 -7.99
N SER A 206 38.36 -0.80 -9.00
CA SER A 206 39.54 -1.64 -8.92
C SER A 206 40.73 -0.90 -8.28
N HIS A 207 40.57 -0.43 -7.02
CA HIS A 207 41.62 -0.32 -6.00
C HIS A 207 41.11 0.37 -4.70
N PRO A 208 41.46 -0.11 -3.49
CA PRO A 208 41.10 0.53 -2.21
C PRO A 208 41.81 1.87 -1.88
N ARG A 209 42.34 2.60 -2.86
CA ARG A 209 43.11 3.85 -2.64
C ARG A 209 42.55 5.09 -3.35
N ASP A 210 41.55 4.95 -4.22
CA ASP A 210 40.92 6.08 -4.90
C ASP A 210 39.73 6.66 -4.12
N ASN A 211 40.01 7.25 -2.95
CA ASN A 211 38.99 7.94 -2.11
C ASN A 211 38.49 9.27 -2.70
N ASN A 212 38.82 9.61 -3.96
CA ASN A 212 38.51 10.89 -4.60
C ASN A 212 37.50 10.77 -5.77
N ILE A 213 36.38 10.07 -5.54
CA ILE A 213 35.27 9.96 -6.50
C ILE A 213 34.50 11.31 -6.65
N PHE A 214 34.67 12.24 -5.71
CA PHE A 214 33.92 13.50 -5.61
C PHE A 214 34.56 14.70 -6.32
N ASN A 215 34.91 14.56 -7.61
CA ASN A 215 35.37 15.70 -8.40
C ASN A 215 34.59 15.83 -9.72
N LYS A 216 34.38 17.08 -10.17
CA LYS A 216 33.49 17.44 -11.30
C LYS A 216 33.89 16.76 -12.62
N PHE A 217 35.17 16.40 -12.75
CA PHE A 217 35.73 15.64 -13.86
C PHE A 217 35.37 14.15 -13.80
N GLY A 218 35.48 13.52 -12.62
CA GLY A 218 35.09 12.12 -12.39
C GLY A 218 33.61 11.87 -12.66
N TYR A 219 32.76 12.87 -12.43
CA TYR A 219 31.33 12.81 -12.76
C TYR A 219 31.06 12.71 -14.28
N ARG A 220 31.86 13.39 -15.13
CA ARG A 220 31.79 13.23 -16.59
C ARG A 220 32.28 11.86 -17.03
N THR A 221 33.39 11.37 -16.48
CA THR A 221 33.90 10.03 -16.81
C THR A 221 32.93 8.92 -16.34
N LEU A 222 32.22 9.14 -15.23
CA LEU A 222 31.10 8.29 -14.79
C LEU A 222 29.92 8.39 -15.77
N LEU A 223 29.52 9.59 -16.19
CA LEU A 223 28.44 9.78 -17.18
C LEU A 223 28.76 9.09 -18.52
N GLU A 224 30.00 9.21 -19.01
CA GLU A 224 30.45 8.57 -20.25
C GLU A 224 30.49 7.04 -20.12
N ARG A 225 30.99 6.51 -18.98
CA ARG A 225 30.89 5.06 -18.66
C ARG A 225 29.44 4.60 -18.49
N ARG A 226 28.55 5.43 -17.94
CA ARG A 226 27.11 5.16 -17.79
C ARG A 226 26.38 5.16 -19.13
N VAL A 227 26.74 6.04 -20.07
CA VAL A 227 26.21 6.04 -21.45
C VAL A 227 26.71 4.84 -22.24
N ALA A 228 27.98 4.44 -22.08
CA ALA A 228 28.50 3.20 -22.65
C ALA A 228 27.81 1.95 -22.08
N ALA A 229 27.59 1.89 -20.75
CA ALA A 229 26.84 0.83 -20.10
C ALA A 229 25.35 0.83 -20.50
N ARG A 230 24.75 2.01 -20.70
CA ARG A 230 23.37 2.16 -21.21
C ARG A 230 23.23 1.53 -22.59
N LYS A 231 24.13 1.85 -23.53
CA LYS A 231 24.17 1.23 -24.87
C LYS A 231 24.35 -0.29 -24.80
N LEU A 232 25.34 -0.78 -24.04
CA LEU A 232 25.56 -2.22 -23.85
C LEU A 232 24.35 -2.97 -23.26
N VAL A 233 23.57 -2.31 -22.40
CA VAL A 233 22.34 -2.89 -21.84
C VAL A 233 21.19 -2.81 -22.84
N GLU A 234 20.98 -1.69 -23.52
CA GLU A 234 19.95 -1.52 -24.56
C GLU A 234 20.14 -2.52 -25.71
N ASP A 235 21.37 -2.72 -26.18
CA ASP A 235 21.75 -3.73 -27.20
C ASP A 235 21.56 -5.18 -26.69
N SER A 236 21.41 -5.39 -25.38
CA SER A 236 21.18 -6.71 -24.76
C SER A 236 19.72 -6.99 -24.38
N GLU A 237 18.92 -5.95 -24.09
CA GLU A 237 17.51 -6.09 -23.70
C GLU A 237 16.61 -6.55 -24.86
N GLU A 238 17.02 -6.33 -26.13
CA GLU A 238 16.26 -6.78 -27.31
C GLU A 238 16.08 -8.31 -27.37
N TRP A 239 16.89 -9.10 -26.65
CA TRP A 239 16.83 -10.57 -26.71
C TRP A 239 15.70 -11.18 -25.86
N ALA A 240 15.28 -10.55 -24.75
CA ALA A 240 14.49 -11.21 -23.69
C ALA A 240 13.07 -10.61 -23.50
N ALA A 241 12.18 -10.82 -24.48
CA ALA A 241 10.78 -10.41 -24.39
C ALA A 241 10.04 -10.99 -23.17
N ASP A 242 9.18 -10.18 -22.55
CA ASP A 242 8.33 -10.55 -21.41
C ASP A 242 7.40 -11.74 -21.72
N TRP A 243 7.27 -12.67 -20.78
CA TRP A 243 6.37 -13.79 -20.95
C TRP A 243 4.90 -13.34 -20.84
N SER A 244 4.05 -13.80 -21.76
CA SER A 244 2.61 -13.55 -21.66
C SER A 244 2.03 -14.24 -20.43
N GLN A 245 0.92 -13.70 -19.90
CA GLN A 245 0.24 -14.28 -18.74
C GLN A 245 -0.24 -15.71 -19.00
N ILE A 246 -0.56 -16.05 -20.26
CA ILE A 246 -0.91 -17.40 -20.68
C ILE A 246 0.28 -18.36 -20.51
N ILE A 247 1.49 -17.94 -20.88
CA ILE A 247 2.71 -18.73 -20.68
C ILE A 247 3.01 -18.88 -19.18
N ARG A 248 3.02 -17.77 -18.41
CA ARG A 248 3.22 -17.79 -16.95
C ARG A 248 2.30 -18.79 -16.27
N VAL A 249 1.01 -18.74 -16.59
CA VAL A 249 -0.02 -19.62 -16.01
C VAL A 249 0.14 -21.08 -16.44
N ARG A 250 0.54 -21.36 -17.68
CA ARG A 250 0.76 -22.74 -18.13
C ARG A 250 2.04 -23.35 -17.55
N VAL A 251 3.14 -22.59 -17.48
CA VAL A 251 4.37 -22.99 -16.80
C VAL A 251 4.08 -23.22 -15.31
N GLY A 252 3.38 -22.29 -14.66
CA GLY A 252 2.93 -22.45 -13.28
C GLY A 252 2.01 -23.65 -13.09
N SER A 253 1.04 -23.89 -13.99
CA SER A 253 0.16 -25.08 -13.93
C SER A 253 0.99 -26.36 -13.96
N PHE A 254 1.83 -26.52 -14.99
CA PHE A 254 2.67 -27.71 -15.17
C PHE A 254 3.52 -28.03 -13.93
N LEU A 255 4.18 -27.01 -13.38
CA LEU A 255 5.03 -27.17 -12.20
C LEU A 255 4.23 -27.52 -10.94
N VAL A 256 3.09 -26.86 -10.71
CA VAL A 256 2.24 -27.08 -9.53
C VAL A 256 1.54 -28.44 -9.59
N ASP A 257 1.13 -28.88 -10.77
CA ASP A 257 0.56 -30.21 -11.05
C ASP A 257 1.58 -31.31 -10.70
N ALA A 258 2.81 -31.18 -11.21
CA ALA A 258 3.92 -32.08 -10.87
C ALA A 258 4.27 -32.08 -9.36
N LEU A 259 4.10 -30.94 -8.67
CA LEU A 259 4.25 -30.89 -7.20
C LEU A 259 3.09 -31.60 -6.49
N MET A 260 1.85 -31.44 -6.96
CA MET A 260 0.67 -32.06 -6.34
C MET A 260 0.68 -33.59 -6.45
N ASP A 261 1.18 -34.14 -7.56
CA ASP A 261 1.38 -35.59 -7.74
C ASP A 261 2.46 -36.17 -6.81
N VAL A 262 3.48 -35.38 -6.46
CA VAL A 262 4.70 -35.85 -5.78
C VAL A 262 4.68 -35.59 -4.27
N ALA A 263 4.00 -34.53 -3.83
CA ALA A 263 4.01 -34.10 -2.44
C ALA A 263 3.00 -34.91 -1.61
N THR A 264 3.51 -35.91 -0.90
CA THR A 264 2.76 -36.73 0.08
C THR A 264 3.15 -36.36 1.51
N VAL A 265 2.26 -36.65 2.46
CA VAL A 265 2.50 -36.60 3.91
C VAL A 265 1.86 -37.78 4.63
N THR A 266 2.57 -38.31 5.62
CA THR A 266 2.04 -39.31 6.56
C THR A 266 1.03 -38.65 7.51
N ARG A 267 -0.16 -39.23 7.63
CA ARG A 267 -1.17 -38.81 8.60
C ARG A 267 -1.52 -39.96 9.55
N SER A 268 -1.28 -39.73 10.84
CA SER A 268 -1.75 -40.59 11.92
C SER A 268 -3.15 -40.16 12.39
N ALA A 269 -4.08 -41.10 12.53
CA ALA A 269 -5.41 -40.84 13.09
C ALA A 269 -5.90 -42.03 13.94
N VAL A 270 -6.50 -41.73 15.09
CA VAL A 270 -7.15 -42.75 15.94
C VAL A 270 -8.47 -43.17 15.29
N HIS A 271 -8.60 -44.46 14.97
CA HIS A 271 -9.80 -44.99 14.35
C HIS A 271 -10.96 -45.03 15.35
N LYS A 272 -12.02 -44.25 15.08
CA LYS A 272 -13.14 -43.95 16.01
C LYS A 272 -13.89 -45.16 16.60
N LYS A 273 -13.70 -46.37 16.06
CA LYS A 273 -14.36 -47.61 16.52
C LYS A 273 -13.43 -48.64 17.14
N THR A 274 -12.12 -48.61 16.85
CA THR A 274 -11.15 -49.61 17.36
C THR A 274 -10.10 -49.02 18.30
N GLY A 275 -9.96 -47.69 18.35
CA GLY A 275 -8.96 -47.02 19.20
C GLY A 275 -7.52 -47.11 18.70
N GLU A 276 -7.28 -47.87 17.62
CA GLU A 276 -5.95 -48.03 17.01
C GLU A 276 -5.53 -46.77 16.25
N VAL A 277 -4.23 -46.47 16.28
CA VAL A 277 -3.62 -45.40 15.48
C VAL A 277 -3.35 -45.96 14.09
N VAL A 278 -4.12 -45.51 13.10
CA VAL A 278 -3.91 -45.84 11.68
C VAL A 278 -3.05 -44.75 11.06
N THR A 279 -2.03 -45.14 10.30
CA THR A 279 -1.20 -44.23 9.48
C THR A 279 -1.53 -44.41 8.01
N GLU A 280 -1.72 -43.30 7.29
CA GLU A 280 -2.01 -43.28 5.86
C GLU A 280 -1.22 -42.15 5.17
N ASP A 281 -0.65 -42.44 4.00
CA ASP A 281 -0.02 -41.44 3.14
C ASP A 281 -1.08 -40.69 2.33
N GLN A 282 -1.19 -39.38 2.54
CA GLN A 282 -2.16 -38.52 1.88
C GLN A 282 -1.46 -37.42 1.08
N PRO A 283 -2.05 -36.90 -0.01
CA PRO A 283 -1.52 -35.74 -0.71
C PRO A 283 -1.39 -34.53 0.23
N ALA A 284 -0.25 -33.83 0.16
CA ALA A 284 0.04 -32.61 0.91
C ALA A 284 -0.80 -31.41 0.42
N PHE A 285 -1.14 -31.42 -0.87
CA PHE A 285 -1.94 -30.41 -1.55
C PHE A 285 -3.06 -31.08 -2.34
N TYR A 286 -4.26 -30.51 -2.33
CA TYR A 286 -5.38 -30.99 -3.15
C TYR A 286 -6.20 -29.82 -3.73
N HIS A 287 -6.75 -30.04 -4.92
CA HIS A 287 -7.56 -29.05 -5.59
C HIS A 287 -9.03 -29.19 -5.17
N SER A 288 -9.69 -28.07 -4.86
CA SER A 288 -11.11 -28.04 -4.50
C SER A 288 -11.78 -26.73 -4.95
N TYR A 289 -13.08 -26.61 -4.70
CA TYR A 289 -13.85 -25.42 -5.06
C TYR A 289 -14.61 -24.89 -3.85
N GLU A 290 -14.59 -23.57 -3.67
CA GLU A 290 -15.38 -22.85 -2.66
C GLU A 290 -16.37 -21.89 -3.34
N TYR A 291 -17.52 -21.67 -2.71
CA TYR A 291 -18.50 -20.69 -3.17
C TYR A 291 -18.36 -19.40 -2.38
N LEU A 292 -17.93 -18.33 -3.04
CA LEU A 292 -17.77 -17.01 -2.43
C LEU A 292 -18.72 -16.03 -3.10
N ARG A 293 -19.73 -15.54 -2.35
CA ARG A 293 -20.84 -14.71 -2.86
C ARG A 293 -21.53 -15.35 -4.09
N GLY A 294 -21.83 -16.64 -4.02
CA GLY A 294 -22.47 -17.41 -5.09
C GLY A 294 -21.55 -17.81 -6.26
N GLN A 295 -20.33 -17.27 -6.37
CA GLN A 295 -19.40 -17.63 -7.44
C GLN A 295 -18.52 -18.82 -7.03
N LYS A 296 -18.45 -19.84 -7.89
CA LYS A 296 -17.56 -21.00 -7.74
C LYS A 296 -16.10 -20.58 -8.00
N LEU A 297 -15.25 -20.73 -7.01
CA LEU A 297 -13.84 -20.35 -7.02
C LEU A 297 -12.97 -21.59 -6.80
N GLY A 298 -12.07 -21.90 -7.74
CA GLY A 298 -11.07 -22.95 -7.55
C GLY A 298 -9.97 -22.53 -6.60
N VAL A 299 -9.68 -23.39 -5.63
CA VAL A 299 -8.69 -23.19 -4.57
C VAL A 299 -7.79 -24.43 -4.46
N ILE A 300 -6.49 -24.20 -4.20
CA ILE A 300 -5.59 -25.26 -3.74
C ILE A 300 -5.64 -25.22 -2.22
N LYS A 301 -6.04 -26.33 -1.61
CA LYS A 301 -6.03 -26.52 -0.15
C LYS A 301 -4.85 -27.38 0.24
N LEU A 302 -4.38 -27.16 1.47
CA LEU A 302 -3.33 -27.97 2.07
C LEU A 302 -3.98 -29.08 2.90
N ASN A 303 -3.31 -30.22 3.04
CA ASN A 303 -3.71 -31.25 4.00
C ASN A 303 -3.77 -30.63 5.41
N PRO A 304 -4.77 -30.92 6.25
CA PRO A 304 -4.83 -30.37 7.62
C PRO A 304 -3.54 -30.56 8.42
N VAL A 305 -2.84 -31.70 8.26
CA VAL A 305 -1.54 -31.93 8.90
C VAL A 305 -0.51 -30.89 8.46
N VAL A 306 -0.45 -30.60 7.16
CA VAL A 306 0.42 -29.57 6.59
C VAL A 306 -0.05 -28.19 7.02
N SER A 307 -1.34 -27.87 6.96
CA SER A 307 -1.88 -26.57 7.35
C SER A 307 -1.62 -26.26 8.84
N GLU A 308 -1.84 -27.22 9.72
CA GLU A 308 -1.49 -27.14 11.15
C GLU A 308 0.01 -27.05 11.38
N ARG A 309 0.81 -27.85 10.66
CA ARG A 309 2.26 -27.80 10.80
C ARG A 309 2.80 -26.47 10.29
N ILE A 310 2.24 -25.85 9.25
CA ILE A 310 2.62 -24.50 8.82
C ILE A 310 2.08 -23.41 9.76
N ALA A 311 0.94 -23.62 10.41
CA ALA A 311 0.48 -22.72 11.48
C ALA A 311 1.39 -22.75 12.73
N LYS A 312 2.22 -23.79 12.87
CA LYS A 312 3.26 -23.94 13.92
C LYS A 312 4.64 -23.48 13.38
N ASP A 313 5.02 -23.99 12.22
CA ASP A 313 6.25 -23.76 11.46
C ASP A 313 5.94 -22.81 10.28
N ALA A 314 5.75 -21.51 10.52
CA ALA A 314 5.25 -20.60 9.46
C ALA A 314 6.23 -20.37 8.28
N VAL A 315 6.15 -21.26 7.31
CA VAL A 315 6.63 -21.22 5.91
C VAL A 315 6.94 -19.87 5.30
N ARG A 316 6.11 -18.85 5.53
CA ARG A 316 6.37 -17.49 5.01
C ARG A 316 7.70 -16.92 5.45
N GLU A 317 8.32 -17.54 6.46
CA GLU A 317 9.53 -17.12 7.13
C GLU A 317 10.70 -18.11 6.95
N THR A 318 10.56 -19.13 6.08
CA THR A 318 11.72 -19.90 5.55
C THR A 318 12.41 -19.17 4.40
N LEU A 319 11.79 -18.11 3.86
CA LEU A 319 12.34 -17.29 2.79
C LEU A 319 12.94 -16.01 3.33
N HIS A 320 14.24 -15.87 3.09
CA HIS A 320 15.02 -14.66 3.28
C HIS A 320 14.30 -13.45 2.63
N PRO A 321 14.10 -12.34 3.36
CA PRO A 321 13.53 -11.12 2.77
C PRO A 321 14.47 -10.63 1.66
N ARG A 322 13.99 -10.67 0.42
CA ARG A 322 14.78 -10.37 -0.80
C ARG A 322 15.28 -8.91 -0.87
N HIS A 323 14.68 -8.04 -0.05
CA HIS A 323 14.95 -6.60 0.03
C HIS A 323 15.09 -6.20 1.51
N LEU A 324 16.32 -6.22 2.02
CA LEU A 324 16.70 -5.70 3.33
C LEU A 324 17.33 -4.29 3.19
N PRO A 325 17.43 -3.49 4.28
CA PRO A 325 18.24 -2.28 4.28
C PRO A 325 19.68 -2.56 3.81
N MET A 326 20.28 -1.60 3.10
CA MET A 326 21.63 -1.73 2.53
C MET A 326 22.68 -1.25 3.55
N LEU A 327 23.82 -1.92 3.62
CA LEU A 327 24.97 -1.50 4.45
C LEU A 327 25.82 -0.38 3.82
N VAL A 328 25.56 -0.07 2.54
CA VAL A 328 26.27 0.93 1.74
C VAL A 328 25.28 1.85 1.04
N LYS A 329 25.75 3.04 0.64
CA LYS A 329 24.94 4.02 -0.10
C LYS A 329 24.32 3.36 -1.35
N PRO A 330 23.01 3.54 -1.61
CA PRO A 330 22.34 2.95 -2.76
C PRO A 330 22.98 3.36 -4.09
N LYS A 331 22.79 2.53 -5.11
CA LYS A 331 23.10 2.89 -6.49
C LYS A 331 22.22 4.08 -6.92
N PRO A 332 22.80 5.22 -7.36
CA PRO A 332 22.04 6.34 -7.89
C PRO A 332 21.08 5.92 -9.01
N TRP A 333 19.92 6.58 -9.12
CA TRP A 333 18.97 6.33 -10.20
C TRP A 333 19.47 6.94 -11.53
N LEU A 334 19.61 6.10 -12.56
CA LEU A 334 20.17 6.47 -13.88
C LEU A 334 19.23 6.16 -15.07
N SER A 335 18.14 5.44 -14.78
CA SER A 335 17.15 4.95 -15.72
C SER A 335 15.91 4.52 -14.92
N HIS A 336 14.77 4.35 -15.60
CA HIS A 336 13.54 3.79 -15.04
C HIS A 336 13.71 2.44 -14.30
N ASP A 337 14.80 1.72 -14.57
CA ASP A 337 15.07 0.34 -14.15
C ASP A 337 16.49 0.13 -13.57
N GLN A 338 17.25 1.21 -13.35
CA GLN A 338 18.60 1.17 -12.79
C GLN A 338 18.78 2.20 -11.67
N GLY A 339 18.77 1.71 -10.43
CA GLY A 339 18.98 2.48 -9.20
C GLY A 339 18.46 1.68 -7.99
N GLY A 340 18.84 2.09 -6.78
CA GLY A 340 18.54 1.35 -5.56
C GLY A 340 19.61 0.32 -5.20
N TYR A 341 19.32 -0.97 -5.37
CA TYR A 341 20.25 -2.06 -5.02
C TYR A 341 21.44 -2.17 -5.99
N LEU A 342 22.49 -2.88 -5.57
CA LEU A 342 23.71 -3.05 -6.38
C LEU A 342 23.54 -4.12 -7.47
N TYR A 343 22.99 -5.28 -7.10
CA TYR A 343 22.87 -6.49 -7.93
C TYR A 343 21.42 -6.80 -8.28
N HIS A 344 20.46 -6.47 -7.41
CA HIS A 344 19.04 -6.62 -7.70
C HIS A 344 18.50 -5.50 -8.62
N LYS A 345 17.91 -5.87 -9.76
CA LYS A 345 17.25 -4.92 -10.69
C LYS A 345 15.91 -4.44 -10.12
N THR A 346 15.80 -3.14 -9.84
CA THR A 346 14.60 -2.49 -9.30
C THR A 346 14.05 -1.39 -10.19
N SER A 347 12.73 -1.35 -10.36
CA SER A 347 12.01 -0.27 -11.07
C SER A 347 11.84 0.96 -10.18
N VAL A 348 12.03 2.15 -10.77
CA VAL A 348 11.80 3.45 -10.13
C VAL A 348 10.33 3.68 -9.80
N MET A 349 9.39 3.02 -10.50
CA MET A 349 7.95 3.14 -10.29
C MET A 349 7.29 1.79 -10.00
N ARG A 350 6.43 1.75 -8.97
CA ARG A 350 5.53 0.65 -8.61
C ARG A 350 4.22 0.75 -9.42
N TYR A 351 4.18 0.17 -10.60
CA TYR A 351 2.94 0.00 -11.39
C TYR A 351 2.35 -1.42 -11.25
N LYS A 352 1.02 -1.51 -11.19
CA LYS A 352 0.29 -2.80 -11.07
C LYS A 352 -0.04 -3.36 -12.45
N ASP A 353 0.93 -4.05 -13.05
CA ASP A 353 0.82 -4.74 -14.34
C ASP A 353 0.19 -3.86 -15.46
N CYS A 354 0.53 -2.56 -15.50
CA CYS A 354 0.04 -1.63 -16.53
C CYS A 354 1.16 -1.31 -17.53
N GLN A 355 1.08 -1.87 -18.75
CA GLN A 355 2.09 -1.63 -19.79
C GLN A 355 2.14 -0.17 -20.25
N GLU A 356 1.01 0.53 -20.24
CA GLU A 356 0.89 1.94 -20.60
C GLU A 356 1.76 2.83 -19.68
N GLN A 357 1.64 2.64 -18.36
CA GLN A 357 2.49 3.29 -17.35
C GLN A 357 3.99 3.03 -17.60
N ALA A 358 4.35 1.77 -17.88
CA ALA A 358 5.73 1.40 -18.17
C ALA A 358 6.28 2.05 -19.45
N SER A 359 5.46 2.15 -20.51
CA SER A 359 5.83 2.75 -21.79
C SER A 359 6.09 4.25 -21.66
N TYR A 360 5.16 5.00 -21.05
CA TYR A 360 5.33 6.43 -20.80
C TYR A 360 6.54 6.71 -19.90
N LEU A 361 6.79 5.89 -18.88
CA LEU A 361 7.95 6.02 -18.01
C LEU A 361 9.28 5.73 -18.73
N LYS A 362 9.34 4.69 -19.57
CA LYS A 362 10.54 4.37 -20.36
C LYS A 362 10.85 5.47 -21.37
N GLU A 363 9.82 6.05 -21.98
CA GLU A 363 9.99 7.15 -22.95
C GLU A 363 10.39 8.47 -22.28
N ALA A 364 9.77 8.87 -21.16
CA ALA A 364 10.21 10.03 -20.39
C ALA A 364 11.64 9.88 -19.82
N SER A 365 12.05 8.65 -19.49
CA SER A 365 13.42 8.31 -19.09
C SER A 365 14.41 8.53 -20.24
N LYS A 366 14.11 8.04 -21.44
CA LYS A 366 14.94 8.26 -22.65
C LYS A 366 15.11 9.74 -23.01
N GLN A 367 14.04 10.53 -22.83
CA GLN A 367 14.04 11.97 -23.11
C GLN A 367 14.79 12.80 -22.06
N GLY A 368 15.20 12.21 -20.93
CA GLY A 368 15.89 12.92 -19.84
C GLY A 368 14.98 13.78 -18.96
N ASN A 369 13.65 13.66 -19.09
CA ASN A 369 12.68 14.46 -18.34
C ASN A 369 12.61 14.09 -16.85
N LEU A 370 13.23 12.99 -16.44
CA LEU A 370 13.12 12.42 -15.08
C LEU A 370 14.34 12.68 -14.18
N GLU A 371 15.34 13.44 -14.63
CA GLU A 371 16.59 13.64 -13.89
C GLU A 371 16.39 14.30 -12.50
N LEU A 372 15.47 15.25 -12.37
CA LEU A 372 15.12 15.85 -11.07
C LEU A 372 14.46 14.83 -10.13
N VAL A 373 13.63 13.94 -10.69
CA VAL A 373 12.95 12.87 -9.95
C VAL A 373 13.99 11.86 -9.44
N TYR A 374 14.94 11.44 -10.28
CA TYR A 374 16.05 10.57 -9.90
C TYR A 374 16.93 11.22 -8.82
N ALA A 375 17.33 12.47 -9.03
CA ALA A 375 18.13 13.21 -8.08
C ALA A 375 17.44 13.38 -6.71
N SER A 376 16.12 13.48 -6.66
CA SER A 376 15.34 13.55 -5.41
C SER A 376 15.27 12.21 -4.67
N LEU A 377 15.12 11.10 -5.40
CA LEU A 377 15.16 9.75 -4.85
C LEU A 377 16.54 9.38 -4.31
N ASP A 378 17.59 9.86 -4.96
CA ASP A 378 18.95 9.72 -4.48
C ASP A 378 19.16 10.48 -3.16
N VAL A 379 18.51 11.62 -2.92
CA VAL A 379 18.56 12.27 -1.58
C VAL A 379 17.98 11.33 -0.53
N LEU A 380 16.72 10.92 -0.73
CA LEU A 380 15.98 10.07 0.22
C LEU A 380 16.66 8.70 0.46
N GLY A 381 17.31 8.15 -0.57
CA GLY A 381 18.04 6.88 -0.49
C GLY A 381 19.40 6.97 0.21
N ASN A 382 20.07 8.12 0.11
CA ASN A 382 21.41 8.32 0.68
C ASN A 382 21.40 8.76 2.15
N THR A 383 20.24 9.12 2.72
CA THR A 383 20.09 9.44 4.15
C THR A 383 20.47 8.23 5.02
N PRO A 384 21.49 8.34 5.89
CA PRO A 384 22.00 7.21 6.66
C PRO A 384 21.24 7.06 7.99
N TRP A 385 20.92 5.81 8.35
CA TRP A 385 20.18 5.46 9.55
C TRP A 385 20.96 4.50 10.46
N VAL A 386 20.66 4.51 11.74
CA VAL A 386 21.16 3.56 12.76
C VAL A 386 19.98 3.11 13.63
N ILE A 387 20.05 1.87 14.13
CA ILE A 387 19.08 1.34 15.09
C ILE A 387 19.27 1.99 16.46
N ASN A 388 18.20 2.54 17.03
CA ASN A 388 18.21 3.09 18.38
C ASN A 388 18.30 1.97 19.43
N ARG A 389 19.52 1.72 19.94
CA ARG A 389 19.80 0.64 20.89
C ARG A 389 18.99 0.73 22.18
N GLU A 390 18.85 1.93 22.76
CA GLU A 390 18.15 2.08 24.05
C GLU A 390 16.67 1.73 23.93
N ILE A 391 16.04 2.10 22.82
CA ILE A 391 14.65 1.74 22.54
C ILE A 391 14.54 0.27 22.16
N PHE A 392 15.49 -0.26 21.39
CA PHE A 392 15.54 -1.68 21.05
C PHE A 392 15.60 -2.59 22.29
N ASP A 393 16.39 -2.21 23.29
CA ASP A 393 16.54 -2.99 24.52
C ASP A 393 15.23 -2.98 25.35
N VAL A 394 14.54 -1.83 25.48
CA VAL A 394 13.21 -1.73 26.13
C VAL A 394 12.12 -2.50 25.36
N VAL A 395 12.11 -2.38 24.03
CA VAL A 395 11.20 -3.13 23.14
C VAL A 395 11.41 -4.63 23.32
N LEU A 396 12.66 -5.08 23.45
CA LEU A 396 12.99 -6.48 23.64
C LEU A 396 12.52 -7.01 25.00
N GLU A 397 12.66 -6.22 26.08
CA GLU A 397 12.15 -6.58 27.40
C GLU A 397 10.62 -6.78 27.37
N VAL A 398 9.87 -5.79 26.87
CA VAL A 398 8.41 -5.85 26.69
C VAL A 398 7.99 -7.02 25.79
N TRP A 399 8.72 -7.26 24.70
CA TRP A 399 8.43 -8.37 23.79
C TRP A 399 8.58 -9.73 24.47
N ASN A 400 9.50 -9.85 25.42
CA ASN A 400 9.79 -11.09 26.14
C ASN A 400 8.80 -11.35 27.28
N THR A 401 8.18 -10.34 27.90
CA THR A 401 7.06 -10.58 28.85
C THR A 401 5.86 -11.17 28.11
N GLY A 402 5.64 -10.73 26.87
CA GLY A 402 4.55 -11.19 26.01
C GLY A 402 3.24 -10.44 26.19
N ASP A 403 3.22 -9.40 27.04
CA ASP A 403 2.04 -8.56 27.30
C ASP A 403 1.78 -7.57 26.16
N ARG A 404 0.61 -6.91 26.22
CA ARG A 404 0.28 -5.80 25.33
C ARG A 404 0.86 -4.49 25.86
N LEU A 405 1.68 -3.81 25.05
CA LEU A 405 2.09 -2.42 25.31
C LEU A 405 1.92 -1.57 24.05
N GLY A 406 1.05 -0.55 24.13
CA GLY A 406 0.69 0.28 22.98
C GLY A 406 0.21 -0.56 21.80
N LYS A 407 0.89 -0.42 20.65
CA LYS A 407 0.59 -1.15 19.41
C LYS A 407 1.30 -2.52 19.32
N ILE A 408 2.08 -2.95 20.33
CA ILE A 408 2.69 -4.29 20.35
C ILE A 408 1.61 -5.35 20.68
N PRO A 409 1.41 -6.37 19.84
CA PRO A 409 0.39 -7.39 20.07
C PRO A 409 0.86 -8.47 21.06
N PRO A 410 0.02 -8.84 22.04
CA PRO A 410 0.32 -9.83 23.08
C PRO A 410 0.47 -11.25 22.53
N ALA A 411 1.13 -12.11 23.31
CA ALA A 411 1.41 -13.50 22.98
C ALA A 411 0.15 -14.37 22.94
N VAL A 412 -0.77 -14.12 23.87
CA VAL A 412 -2.12 -14.68 23.90
C VAL A 412 -3.09 -13.54 23.57
N TYR A 413 -4.15 -13.82 22.82
CA TYR A 413 -5.16 -12.81 22.51
C TYR A 413 -5.97 -12.48 23.78
N ASP A 414 -6.09 -11.20 24.13
CA ASP A 414 -6.59 -10.75 25.44
C ASP A 414 -8.05 -11.13 25.71
N GLN A 415 -8.86 -11.29 24.66
CA GLN A 415 -10.28 -11.61 24.79
C GLN A 415 -10.49 -13.12 24.90
N SER A 416 -11.45 -13.51 25.75
CA SER A 416 -11.95 -14.88 25.82
C SER A 416 -12.69 -15.27 24.53
N GLU A 417 -12.72 -16.58 24.24
CA GLU A 417 -13.57 -17.11 23.18
C GLU A 417 -15.04 -16.90 23.55
N PRO A 418 -15.91 -16.42 22.62
CA PRO A 418 -17.32 -16.20 22.92
C PRO A 418 -18.00 -17.48 23.41
N GLU A 419 -18.69 -17.40 24.54
CA GLU A 419 -19.43 -18.55 25.09
C GLU A 419 -20.63 -18.94 24.21
N LYS A 420 -20.88 -20.25 24.11
CA LYS A 420 -21.99 -20.83 23.35
C LYS A 420 -23.31 -20.56 24.10
N PRO A 421 -24.28 -19.79 23.56
CA PRO A 421 -25.57 -19.60 24.22
C PRO A 421 -26.33 -20.92 24.38
N GLU A 422 -26.92 -21.14 25.54
CA GLU A 422 -27.74 -22.34 25.83
C GLU A 422 -28.91 -22.46 24.85
N ASN A 423 -29.50 -21.33 24.45
CA ASN A 423 -30.62 -21.25 23.51
C ASN A 423 -30.25 -21.44 22.02
N MET A 424 -29.02 -21.86 21.69
CA MET A 424 -28.57 -21.99 20.28
C MET A 424 -29.40 -22.98 19.45
N GLU A 425 -30.00 -23.99 20.08
CA GLU A 425 -30.80 -25.01 19.39
C GLU A 425 -32.29 -24.63 19.30
N SER A 426 -32.76 -23.68 20.13
CA SER A 426 -34.14 -23.21 20.18
C SER A 426 -34.38 -21.88 19.46
N ASP A 427 -33.40 -20.96 19.44
CA ASP A 427 -33.50 -19.66 18.75
C ASP A 427 -32.51 -19.53 17.57
N PRO A 428 -33.01 -19.47 16.32
CA PRO A 428 -32.20 -19.15 15.15
C PRO A 428 -31.47 -17.80 15.23
N LYS A 429 -32.02 -16.77 15.91
CA LYS A 429 -31.39 -15.45 16.02
C LYS A 429 -30.14 -15.52 16.90
N ALA A 430 -30.24 -16.08 18.10
CA ALA A 430 -29.10 -16.34 18.99
C ALA A 430 -28.00 -17.17 18.31
N LYS A 431 -28.37 -18.16 17.49
CA LYS A 431 -27.41 -18.95 16.70
C LYS A 431 -26.66 -18.12 15.66
N VAL A 432 -27.36 -17.27 14.90
CA VAL A 432 -26.72 -16.37 13.91
C VAL A 432 -25.82 -15.35 14.60
N GLU A 433 -26.24 -14.80 15.73
CA GLU A 433 -25.46 -13.82 16.50
C GLU A 433 -24.18 -14.45 17.09
N PHE A 434 -24.27 -15.65 17.67
CA PHE A 434 -23.10 -16.39 18.12
C PHE A 434 -22.13 -16.67 16.97
N LEU A 435 -22.62 -17.18 15.83
CA LEU A 435 -21.76 -17.47 14.68
C LEU A 435 -21.08 -16.19 14.13
N ALA A 436 -21.75 -15.04 14.21
CA ALA A 436 -21.14 -13.75 13.88
C ALA A 436 -20.04 -13.35 14.89
N ARG A 437 -20.31 -13.45 16.20
CA ARG A 437 -19.34 -13.15 17.27
C ARG A 437 -18.13 -14.09 17.23
N HIS A 438 -18.34 -15.40 17.09
CA HIS A 438 -17.28 -16.40 16.99
C HIS A 438 -16.40 -16.19 15.75
N LYS A 439 -17.02 -15.89 14.60
CA LYS A 439 -16.30 -15.54 13.38
C LYS A 439 -15.47 -14.25 13.55
N GLN A 440 -16.01 -13.24 14.23
CA GLN A 440 -15.30 -11.99 14.51
C GLN A 440 -14.08 -12.25 15.41
N TYR A 441 -14.26 -13.00 16.50
CA TYR A 441 -13.19 -13.44 17.40
C TYR A 441 -12.08 -14.19 16.65
N MET A 442 -12.43 -15.13 15.78
CA MET A 442 -11.46 -15.89 14.97
C MET A 442 -10.69 -15.00 13.97
N ILE A 443 -11.34 -13.96 13.42
CA ILE A 443 -10.68 -12.97 12.57
C ILE A 443 -9.71 -12.11 13.39
N GLU A 444 -10.12 -11.64 14.57
CA GLU A 444 -9.30 -10.79 15.42
C GLU A 444 -8.08 -11.54 16.00
N LYS A 445 -8.27 -12.79 16.40
CA LYS A 445 -7.19 -13.71 16.79
C LYS A 445 -6.17 -13.94 15.66
N ALA A 446 -6.64 -14.10 14.42
CA ALA A 446 -5.77 -14.23 13.25
C ALA A 446 -5.04 -12.92 12.89
N ASN A 447 -5.69 -11.76 13.08
CA ASN A 447 -5.06 -10.45 12.93
C ASN A 447 -3.96 -10.26 13.99
N ASN A 448 -4.24 -10.52 15.27
CA ASN A 448 -3.24 -10.42 16.35
C ASN A 448 -2.01 -11.29 16.09
N HIS A 449 -2.20 -12.53 15.59
CA HIS A 449 -1.10 -13.39 15.18
C HIS A 449 -0.29 -12.80 14.00
N SER A 450 -0.98 -12.22 13.01
CA SER A 450 -0.34 -11.59 11.84
C SER A 450 0.48 -10.35 12.23
N ASP A 451 -0.07 -9.52 13.11
CA ASP A 451 0.61 -8.35 13.66
C ASP A 451 1.81 -8.78 14.50
N ARG A 452 1.68 -9.84 15.31
CA ARG A 452 2.78 -10.39 16.12
C ARG A 452 3.92 -10.91 15.24
N CYS A 453 3.62 -11.62 14.15
CA CYS A 453 4.61 -11.99 13.15
C CYS A 453 5.31 -10.75 12.55
N SER A 454 4.56 -9.72 12.16
CA SER A 454 5.11 -8.46 11.61
C SER A 454 6.04 -7.72 12.58
N THR A 455 5.64 -7.58 13.85
CA THR A 455 6.47 -6.96 14.91
C THR A 455 7.76 -7.75 15.14
N ASN A 456 7.65 -9.07 15.20
CA ASN A 456 8.78 -9.98 15.39
C ASN A 456 9.84 -9.85 14.27
N TYR A 457 9.41 -9.72 13.01
CA TYR A 457 10.29 -9.42 11.88
C TYR A 457 11.09 -8.14 12.06
N LYS A 458 10.42 -7.05 12.49
CA LYS A 458 11.08 -5.75 12.73
C LYS A 458 12.15 -5.86 13.82
N ILE A 459 11.82 -6.53 14.93
CA ILE A 459 12.75 -6.74 16.06
C ILE A 459 13.97 -7.54 15.62
N GLU A 460 13.82 -8.65 14.88
CA GLU A 460 15.00 -9.41 14.44
C GLU A 460 15.82 -8.67 13.38
N ILE A 461 15.19 -8.00 12.41
CA ILE A 461 15.92 -7.16 11.44
C ILE A 461 16.70 -6.06 12.18
N ALA A 462 16.08 -5.36 13.13
CA ALA A 462 16.74 -4.35 13.97
C ALA A 462 17.90 -4.94 14.79
N ARG A 463 17.77 -6.18 15.30
CA ARG A 463 18.85 -6.90 16.00
C ARG A 463 20.08 -7.11 15.12
N ALA A 464 19.88 -7.45 13.85
CA ALA A 464 20.97 -7.78 12.92
C ALA A 464 21.81 -6.57 12.53
N PHE A 465 21.13 -5.45 12.27
CA PHE A 465 21.73 -4.18 11.90
C PHE A 465 22.11 -3.33 13.13
N LEU A 466 22.11 -3.91 14.33
CA LEU A 466 22.42 -3.19 15.57
C LEU A 466 23.87 -2.71 15.57
N GLY A 467 24.07 -1.39 15.44
CA GLY A 467 25.39 -0.79 15.35
C GLY A 467 26.07 -0.96 13.97
N ASP A 468 25.32 -1.25 12.91
CA ASP A 468 25.70 -0.97 11.53
C ASP A 468 24.96 0.31 11.07
N THR A 469 25.54 1.05 10.12
CA THR A 469 24.82 2.12 9.40
C THR A 469 24.07 1.51 8.23
N ILE A 470 22.78 1.85 8.11
CA ILE A 470 21.90 1.32 7.06
C ILE A 470 21.32 2.43 6.18
N TYR A 471 21.08 2.08 4.92
CA TYR A 471 20.48 2.94 3.91
C TYR A 471 19.22 2.28 3.34
N MET A 472 18.22 3.10 3.01
CA MET A 472 16.92 2.63 2.54
C MET A 472 16.68 3.15 1.12
N PRO A 473 16.97 2.36 0.07
CA PRO A 473 16.73 2.80 -1.30
C PRO A 473 15.23 3.05 -1.52
N HIS A 474 14.90 4.19 -2.13
CA HIS A 474 13.52 4.62 -2.38
C HIS A 474 13.10 4.38 -3.84
N ASN A 475 11.82 4.15 -4.06
CA ASN A 475 11.15 4.21 -5.37
C ASN A 475 9.77 4.87 -5.24
N LEU A 476 9.05 5.04 -6.34
CA LEU A 476 7.79 5.79 -6.42
C LEU A 476 6.59 4.87 -6.61
N ASP A 477 5.40 5.36 -6.27
CA ASP A 477 4.17 4.87 -6.90
C ASP A 477 3.87 5.60 -8.23
N PHE A 478 2.80 5.22 -8.91
CA PHE A 478 2.39 5.85 -10.17
C PHE A 478 1.99 7.34 -10.05
N ARG A 479 1.83 7.87 -8.84
CA ARG A 479 1.49 9.27 -8.55
C ARG A 479 2.73 10.12 -8.23
N GLY A 480 3.89 9.47 -8.09
CA GLY A 480 5.16 10.10 -7.70
C GLY A 480 5.45 10.07 -6.20
N ARG A 481 4.63 9.46 -5.35
CA ARG A 481 4.94 9.38 -3.91
C ARG A 481 6.07 8.40 -3.63
N ALA A 482 7.09 8.82 -2.88
CA ALA A 482 8.24 7.99 -2.55
C ALA A 482 7.98 6.98 -1.41
N TYR A 483 8.59 5.81 -1.53
CA TYR A 483 8.50 4.68 -0.61
C TYR A 483 9.84 3.92 -0.53
N PRO A 484 10.36 3.58 0.66
CA PRO A 484 11.44 2.60 0.83
C PRO A 484 11.13 1.27 0.15
N ILE A 485 12.11 0.70 -0.55
CA ILE A 485 12.01 -0.64 -1.15
C ILE A 485 12.03 -1.76 -0.09
N PRO A 486 12.84 -1.70 1.00
CA PRO A 486 12.74 -2.65 2.12
C PRO A 486 11.33 -2.59 2.76
N PRO A 487 10.55 -3.69 2.78
CA PRO A 487 9.13 -3.63 3.16
C PRO A 487 8.86 -3.87 4.66
N HIS A 488 9.83 -4.40 5.42
CA HIS A 488 9.61 -4.87 6.80
C HIS A 488 9.98 -3.82 7.86
N LEU A 489 11.21 -3.27 7.79
CA LEU A 489 11.70 -2.22 8.67
C LEU A 489 12.03 -0.99 7.82
N SER A 490 11.29 0.11 8.04
CA SER A 490 11.54 1.40 7.41
C SER A 490 10.90 2.53 8.21
N HIS A 491 11.36 3.77 8.01
CA HIS A 491 10.86 4.97 8.71
C HIS A 491 9.42 5.35 8.33
N ILE A 492 8.91 4.88 7.17
CA ILE A 492 7.49 5.00 6.80
C ILE A 492 6.58 4.07 7.63
N GLY A 493 7.16 3.15 8.42
CA GLY A 493 6.43 2.20 9.26
C GLY A 493 5.60 2.81 10.40
N ASP A 494 5.14 1.92 11.27
CA ASP A 494 4.46 2.25 12.52
C ASP A 494 5.39 2.90 13.55
N ASP A 495 4.81 3.50 14.59
CA ASP A 495 5.50 4.14 15.72
C ASP A 495 6.70 3.33 16.23
N LEU A 496 6.56 2.01 16.38
CA LEU A 496 7.67 1.12 16.75
C LEU A 496 8.82 1.15 15.74
N SER A 497 8.53 1.07 14.44
CA SER A 497 9.56 1.17 13.39
C SER A 497 10.27 2.52 13.40
N ARG A 498 9.55 3.60 13.76
CA ARG A 498 10.09 4.97 13.83
C ARG A 498 10.96 5.16 15.07
N GLY A 499 10.49 4.79 16.26
CA GLY A 499 11.26 4.88 17.50
C GLY A 499 12.53 4.00 17.52
N LEU A 500 12.55 2.93 16.72
CA LEU A 500 13.74 2.09 16.50
C LEU A 500 14.77 2.71 15.55
N LEU A 501 14.46 3.80 14.83
CA LEU A 501 15.33 4.38 13.81
C LEU A 501 15.74 5.81 14.18
N LYS A 502 17.05 6.10 14.04
CA LYS A 502 17.60 7.45 14.16
C LYS A 502 18.63 7.70 13.06
N PHE A 503 19.02 8.95 12.82
CA PHE A 503 20.05 9.24 11.83
C PHE A 503 21.41 8.67 12.28
N ALA A 504 22.27 8.32 11.32
CA ALA A 504 23.65 7.91 11.63
C ALA A 504 24.57 9.10 11.90
N GLU A 505 24.30 10.21 11.21
CA GLU A 505 24.97 11.49 11.39
C GLU A 505 24.39 12.20 12.62
N CYS A 506 25.25 12.72 13.49
CA CYS A 506 24.83 13.61 14.59
C CYS A 506 25.08 15.07 14.19
N LYS A 507 24.24 16.00 14.67
CA LYS A 507 24.48 17.44 14.57
C LYS A 507 24.30 18.08 15.95
N PRO A 508 25.10 19.12 16.32
CA PRO A 508 24.90 19.84 17.58
C PRO A 508 23.51 20.49 17.61
N LEU A 509 22.87 20.49 18.77
CA LEU A 509 21.51 21.04 18.95
C LEU A 509 21.45 22.55 18.78
N GLY A 510 22.37 23.28 19.42
CA GLY A 510 22.24 24.71 19.64
C GLY A 510 20.97 25.09 20.42
N GLU A 511 20.76 26.39 20.60
CA GLU A 511 19.61 26.92 21.36
C GLU A 511 18.27 26.56 20.70
N ARG A 512 18.22 26.66 19.36
CA ARG A 512 17.03 26.36 18.56
C ARG A 512 16.70 24.87 18.52
N GLY A 513 17.70 23.99 18.38
CA GLY A 513 17.46 22.54 18.38
C GLY A 513 16.97 22.01 19.72
N LEU A 514 17.45 22.56 20.85
CA LEU A 514 16.93 22.21 22.17
C LEU A 514 15.45 22.64 22.34
N ARG A 515 15.06 23.81 21.80
CA ARG A 515 13.65 24.24 21.75
C ARG A 515 12.81 23.30 20.87
N TRP A 516 13.34 22.89 19.71
CA TRP A 516 12.64 21.97 18.80
C TRP A 516 12.48 20.55 19.37
N LEU A 517 13.44 20.01 20.14
CA LEU A 517 13.26 18.74 20.86
C LEU A 517 12.09 18.80 21.86
N LYS A 518 11.95 19.90 22.62
CA LYS A 518 10.82 20.09 23.53
C LYS A 518 9.48 20.15 22.78
N ILE A 519 9.43 20.94 21.69
CA ILE A 519 8.25 20.98 20.80
C ILE A 519 7.92 19.57 20.27
N HIS A 520 8.94 18.78 19.95
CA HIS A 520 8.75 17.42 19.44
C HIS A 520 8.10 16.48 20.47
N ILE A 521 8.53 16.51 21.75
CA ILE A 521 7.86 15.74 22.82
C ILE A 521 6.38 16.15 22.93
N ALA A 522 6.08 17.45 22.94
CA ALA A 522 4.70 17.93 23.02
C ALA A 522 3.85 17.47 21.82
N ASN A 523 4.43 17.47 20.60
CA ASN A 523 3.76 16.95 19.40
C ASN A 523 3.46 15.45 19.53
N LEU A 524 4.44 14.63 19.95
CA LEU A 524 4.30 13.18 20.11
C LEU A 524 3.35 12.77 21.24
N TYR A 525 3.23 13.60 22.28
CA TYR A 525 2.26 13.44 23.36
C TYR A 525 0.83 13.85 22.96
N GLY A 526 0.64 14.45 21.77
CA GLY A 526 -0.66 14.88 21.27
C GLY A 526 -1.07 16.31 21.65
N TYR A 527 -0.15 17.11 22.20
CA TYR A 527 -0.36 18.54 22.53
C TYR A 527 -0.07 19.46 21.33
N ASP A 528 -0.41 19.00 20.12
CA ASP A 528 -0.05 19.59 18.82
C ASP A 528 -0.91 20.81 18.41
N LYS A 529 -1.78 21.31 19.31
CA LYS A 529 -2.70 22.45 19.05
C LYS A 529 -2.39 23.71 19.84
N ALA A 530 -1.44 23.65 20.76
CA ALA A 530 -0.94 24.85 21.43
C ALA A 530 0.09 25.58 20.54
N SER A 531 0.37 26.83 20.86
CA SER A 531 1.49 27.59 20.29
C SER A 531 2.83 26.94 20.64
N PHE A 532 3.90 27.26 19.91
CA PHE A 532 5.21 26.65 20.17
C PHE A 532 5.74 26.93 21.58
N ASP A 533 5.43 28.09 22.18
CA ASP A 533 5.87 28.43 23.52
C ASP A 533 5.05 27.70 24.60
N GLU A 534 3.74 27.54 24.41
CA GLU A 534 2.90 26.69 25.27
C GLU A 534 3.31 25.20 25.20
N ARG A 535 3.77 24.71 24.05
CA ARG A 535 4.34 23.36 23.90
C ARG A 535 5.66 23.19 24.67
N VAL A 536 6.50 24.22 24.68
CA VAL A 536 7.75 24.24 25.45
C VAL A 536 7.46 24.28 26.96
N GLU A 537 6.49 25.09 27.38
CA GLU A 537 6.05 25.21 28.77
C GLU A 537 5.44 23.89 29.29
N PHE A 538 4.64 23.19 28.49
CA PHE A 538 4.15 21.84 28.80
C PHE A 538 5.29 20.87 29.13
N VAL A 539 6.38 20.89 28.33
CA VAL A 539 7.56 20.06 28.62
C VAL A 539 8.30 20.51 29.87
N HIS A 540 8.36 21.81 30.16
CA HIS A 540 8.93 22.32 31.40
C HIS A 540 8.18 21.84 32.66
N GLN A 541 6.86 21.72 32.58
CA GLN A 541 6.01 21.21 33.67
C GLN A 541 6.15 19.69 33.88
N HIS A 542 6.61 18.95 32.87
CA HIS A 542 6.76 17.49 32.89
C HIS A 542 8.23 17.00 32.84
N LEU A 543 9.22 17.86 33.15
CA LEU A 543 10.64 17.45 33.15
C LEU A 543 10.92 16.25 34.06
N ASP A 544 10.30 16.21 35.24
CA ASP A 544 10.46 15.10 36.20
C ASP A 544 9.85 13.79 35.66
N ASP A 545 8.78 13.86 34.87
CA ASP A 545 8.13 12.71 34.22
C ASP A 545 8.94 12.20 33.01
N ILE A 546 9.61 13.12 32.31
CA ILE A 546 10.53 12.83 31.22
C ILE A 546 11.80 12.15 31.74
N ALA A 547 12.37 12.64 32.85
CA ALA A 547 13.52 12.02 33.51
C ALA A 547 13.19 10.60 34.01
N ASP A 548 12.09 10.43 34.75
CA ASP A 548 11.59 9.12 35.20
C ASP A 548 11.37 8.15 34.03
N SER A 549 10.78 8.62 32.93
CA SER A 549 10.57 7.84 31.71
C SER A 549 11.87 7.47 30.99
N ALA A 550 12.90 8.31 31.08
CA ALA A 550 14.20 8.08 30.42
C ALA A 550 15.08 7.10 31.20
N GLU A 551 15.11 7.20 32.54
CA GLU A 551 15.87 6.35 33.44
C GLU A 551 15.20 4.99 33.68
N ASN A 552 13.89 4.97 33.95
CA ASN A 552 13.14 3.76 34.32
C ASN A 552 11.91 3.52 33.41
N PRO A 553 12.09 3.24 32.11
CA PRO A 553 10.99 3.20 31.13
C PRO A 553 9.81 2.27 31.47
N LEU A 554 10.08 1.14 32.13
CA LEU A 554 9.07 0.12 32.44
C LEU A 554 8.61 0.14 33.89
N GLY A 555 9.52 0.33 34.85
CA GLY A 555 9.26 0.34 36.29
C GLY A 555 8.95 1.71 36.91
N GLY A 556 9.12 2.80 36.16
CA GLY A 556 8.75 4.16 36.59
C GLY A 556 7.24 4.45 36.47
N ARG A 557 6.88 5.74 36.52
CA ARG A 557 5.50 6.24 36.41
C ARG A 557 4.87 5.96 35.04
N GLY A 558 5.69 5.69 34.02
CA GLY A 558 5.23 5.26 32.71
C GLY A 558 4.48 6.32 31.90
N TRP A 559 4.75 7.61 32.17
CA TRP A 559 4.11 8.77 31.53
C TRP A 559 4.07 8.67 30.00
N TRP A 560 5.19 8.29 29.38
CA TRP A 560 5.34 8.10 27.94
C TRP A 560 4.35 7.08 27.32
N LYS A 561 3.81 6.14 28.10
CA LYS A 561 2.86 5.10 27.64
C LYS A 561 1.49 5.70 27.25
N ASN A 562 1.18 6.91 27.73
CA ASN A 562 -0.07 7.63 27.46
C ASN A 562 -0.01 8.55 26.23
N ALA A 563 1.15 8.69 25.58
CA ALA A 563 1.32 9.50 24.38
C ALA A 563 0.58 8.91 23.16
N ASP A 564 0.26 9.75 22.16
CA ASP A 564 -0.34 9.30 20.90
C ASP A 564 0.63 8.38 20.11
N ASP A 565 1.93 8.66 20.19
CA ASP A 565 3.02 7.84 19.65
C ASP A 565 4.10 7.51 20.72
N PRO A 566 3.87 6.45 21.54
CA PRO A 566 4.70 6.13 22.70
C PRO A 566 6.17 5.85 22.42
N TRP A 567 6.52 5.10 21.37
CA TRP A 567 7.91 4.68 21.14
C TRP A 567 8.79 5.84 20.66
N GLN A 568 8.26 6.71 19.80
CA GLN A 568 8.90 7.97 19.42
C GLN A 568 9.00 8.92 20.63
N CYS A 569 7.97 8.98 21.48
CA CYS A 569 7.97 9.80 22.69
C CYS A 569 9.11 9.36 23.65
N LEU A 570 9.22 8.06 23.95
CA LEU A 570 10.29 7.51 24.79
C LEU A 570 11.69 7.78 24.22
N ALA A 571 11.86 7.68 22.89
CA ALA A 571 13.12 8.02 22.22
C ALA A 571 13.51 9.48 22.45
N THR A 572 12.53 10.39 22.34
CA THR A 572 12.75 11.83 22.54
C THR A 572 12.97 12.19 24.01
N CYS A 573 12.28 11.52 24.95
CA CYS A 573 12.53 11.69 26.39
C CYS A 573 13.96 11.32 26.76
N LYS A 574 14.48 10.21 26.24
CA LYS A 574 15.88 9.78 26.46
C LYS A 574 16.89 10.76 25.86
N GLU A 575 16.66 11.21 24.62
CA GLU A 575 17.53 12.19 23.95
C GLU A 575 17.55 13.53 24.71
N LEU A 576 16.39 14.04 25.15
CA LEU A 576 16.31 15.28 25.93
C LEU A 576 16.95 15.14 27.32
N HIS A 577 16.76 14.00 27.99
CA HIS A 577 17.39 13.71 29.27
C HIS A 577 18.93 13.70 29.16
N ALA A 578 19.47 13.05 28.12
CA ALA A 578 20.89 13.04 27.83
C ALA A 578 21.43 14.44 27.50
N ALA A 579 20.69 15.24 26.71
CA ALA A 579 21.05 16.62 26.40
C ALA A 579 21.10 17.51 27.64
N LEU A 580 20.14 17.37 28.57
CA LEU A 580 20.09 18.17 29.82
C LEU A 580 21.17 17.76 30.85
N HIS A 581 21.66 16.52 30.81
CA HIS A 581 22.76 16.04 31.65
C HIS A 581 24.16 16.23 31.02
N SER A 582 24.23 16.70 29.77
CA SER A 582 25.46 17.12 29.11
C SER A 582 26.11 18.30 29.86
N PRO A 583 27.44 18.39 29.94
CA PRO A 583 28.11 19.58 30.48
C PRO A 583 27.81 20.86 29.68
N ASP A 584 27.42 20.72 28.41
CA ASP A 584 26.80 21.76 27.59
C ASP A 584 25.63 21.17 26.78
N PRO A 585 24.37 21.53 27.11
CA PRO A 585 23.19 21.11 26.35
C PRO A 585 23.10 21.67 24.92
N LEU A 586 23.78 22.78 24.62
CA LEU A 586 23.78 23.38 23.28
C LEU A 586 24.77 22.69 22.34
N ALA A 587 25.93 22.25 22.86
CA ALA A 587 26.91 21.49 22.09
C ALA A 587 26.57 19.98 21.98
N PHE A 588 25.52 19.49 22.63
CA PHE A 588 25.10 18.09 22.56
C PHE A 588 24.79 17.67 21.11
N GLU A 589 25.45 16.60 20.65
CA GLU A 589 25.29 16.07 19.30
C GLU A 589 24.08 15.11 19.21
N SER A 590 22.95 15.62 18.74
CA SER A 590 21.73 14.83 18.57
C SER A 590 21.66 14.15 17.20
N ASN A 591 21.09 12.96 17.17
CA ASN A 591 20.82 12.18 15.94
C ASN A 591 19.34 11.78 15.78
N LEU A 592 18.48 12.27 16.66
CA LEU A 592 17.04 12.02 16.58
C LEU A 592 16.40 12.88 15.45
N PRO A 593 15.61 12.28 14.54
CA PRO A 593 14.81 13.07 13.61
C PRO A 593 13.72 13.84 14.35
N VAL A 594 13.53 15.12 14.00
CA VAL A 594 12.35 15.91 14.41
C VAL A 594 11.44 16.07 13.21
N HIS A 595 10.15 15.84 13.42
CA HIS A 595 9.12 15.82 12.37
C HIS A 595 8.43 17.18 12.29
N GLN A 596 8.23 17.68 11.07
CA GLN A 596 7.29 18.76 10.77
C GLN A 596 6.20 18.26 9.83
N ASP A 597 4.94 18.39 10.25
CA ASP A 597 3.80 17.82 9.54
C ASP A 597 2.94 18.91 8.90
N GLY A 598 2.57 18.74 7.63
CA GLY A 598 1.66 19.63 6.93
C GLY A 598 0.22 19.45 7.44
N THR A 599 -0.40 20.53 7.96
CA THR A 599 -1.77 20.46 8.48
C THR A 599 -2.78 20.24 7.34
N CYS A 600 -3.08 18.96 7.07
CA CYS A 600 -3.95 18.52 5.98
C CYS A 600 -3.43 18.96 4.59
N ASN A 601 -2.20 18.56 4.24
CA ASN A 601 -1.50 19.01 3.02
C ASN A 601 -2.37 18.99 1.75
N GLY A 602 -3.23 17.99 1.59
CA GLY A 602 -4.18 17.92 0.47
C GLY A 602 -5.11 19.15 0.31
N LEU A 603 -5.58 19.74 1.42
CA LEU A 603 -6.32 21.00 1.38
C LEU A 603 -5.42 22.23 1.31
N GLN A 604 -4.20 22.18 1.84
CA GLN A 604 -3.21 23.24 1.64
C GLN A 604 -2.94 23.42 0.13
N HIS A 605 -2.76 22.33 -0.62
CA HIS A 605 -2.69 22.38 -2.08
C HIS A 605 -3.97 22.95 -2.72
N TYR A 606 -5.17 22.51 -2.33
CA TYR A 606 -6.41 23.06 -2.92
C TYR A 606 -6.63 24.55 -2.64
N ALA A 607 -6.34 25.02 -1.42
CA ALA A 607 -6.47 26.42 -1.05
C ALA A 607 -5.48 27.31 -1.83
N ALA A 608 -4.24 26.84 -2.03
CA ALA A 608 -3.24 27.52 -2.84
C ALA A 608 -3.57 27.53 -4.36
N LEU A 609 -4.07 26.41 -4.91
CA LEU A 609 -4.53 26.33 -6.30
C LEU A 609 -5.74 27.24 -6.54
N GLY A 610 -6.72 27.21 -5.64
CA GLY A 610 -7.98 27.96 -5.75
C GLY A 610 -7.89 29.41 -5.32
N GLY A 611 -6.82 29.85 -4.66
CA GLY A 611 -6.70 31.21 -4.14
C GLY A 611 -7.72 31.54 -3.04
N ASP A 612 -8.14 30.54 -2.25
CA ASP A 612 -9.20 30.68 -1.24
C ASP A 612 -8.64 31.21 0.08
N ALA A 613 -8.87 32.50 0.36
CA ALA A 613 -8.39 33.15 1.58
C ALA A 613 -9.00 32.59 2.88
N ARG A 614 -10.27 32.13 2.86
CA ARG A 614 -10.90 31.52 4.05
C ARG A 614 -10.34 30.13 4.28
N GLY A 615 -10.30 29.32 3.22
CA GLY A 615 -9.67 28.00 3.27
C GLY A 615 -8.22 28.08 3.76
N ALA A 616 -7.44 29.02 3.23
CA ALA A 616 -6.03 29.26 3.59
C ALA A 616 -5.80 29.53 5.08
N GLN A 617 -6.67 30.31 5.73
CA GLN A 617 -6.59 30.59 7.17
C GLN A 617 -6.85 29.34 8.03
N HIS A 618 -7.79 28.49 7.62
CA HIS A 618 -8.10 27.26 8.35
C HIS A 618 -7.05 26.15 8.19
N VAL A 619 -6.22 26.19 7.13
CA VAL A 619 -5.14 25.21 6.87
C VAL A 619 -3.73 25.77 7.10
N ASN A 620 -3.60 26.85 7.87
CA ASN A 620 -2.33 27.47 8.27
C ASN A 620 -1.45 28.01 7.11
N LEU A 621 -2.03 28.36 5.96
CA LEU A 621 -1.33 29.05 4.88
C LEU A 621 -1.23 30.57 5.11
N ASP A 622 -2.25 31.17 5.72
CA ASP A 622 -2.19 32.57 6.16
C ASP A 622 -1.54 32.68 7.56
N ILE A 623 -1.18 33.89 7.96
CA ILE A 623 -0.49 34.13 9.24
C ILE A 623 -1.48 34.00 10.40
N THR A 624 -1.20 33.13 11.37
CA THR A 624 -1.99 32.97 12.61
C THR A 624 -1.07 32.87 13.83
N ASP A 625 -1.53 33.36 14.99
CA ASP A 625 -0.76 33.31 16.25
C ASP A 625 -0.79 31.91 16.91
N ARG A 626 -1.80 31.11 16.57
CA ARG A 626 -1.99 29.71 16.98
C ARG A 626 -2.32 28.83 15.76
N PRO A 627 -2.00 27.53 15.79
CA PRO A 627 -2.35 26.62 14.70
C PRO A 627 -3.87 26.44 14.60
N SER A 628 -4.44 26.76 13.44
CA SER A 628 -5.86 26.51 13.13
C SER A 628 -6.16 25.02 13.06
N ASP A 629 -7.35 24.63 13.51
CA ASP A 629 -7.85 23.25 13.43
C ASP A 629 -9.15 23.17 12.64
N VAL A 630 -9.03 22.75 11.37
CA VAL A 630 -10.16 22.51 10.45
C VAL A 630 -11.19 21.56 11.09
N TYR A 631 -10.75 20.53 11.81
CA TYR A 631 -11.63 19.50 12.37
C TYR A 631 -12.49 20.06 13.49
N THR A 632 -11.91 20.89 14.35
CA THR A 632 -12.66 21.59 15.41
C THR A 632 -13.68 22.55 14.81
N HIS A 633 -13.29 23.33 13.78
CA HIS A 633 -14.20 24.25 13.11
C HIS A 633 -15.38 23.54 12.40
N VAL A 634 -15.10 22.45 11.66
CA VAL A 634 -16.13 21.62 11.02
C VAL A 634 -17.03 20.94 12.07
N ALA A 635 -16.50 20.53 13.22
CA ALA A 635 -17.32 19.99 14.31
C ALA A 635 -18.28 21.03 14.88
N THR A 636 -17.82 22.27 15.13
CA THR A 636 -18.69 23.37 15.58
C THR A 636 -19.74 23.74 14.52
N MET A 637 -19.40 23.66 13.22
CA MET A 637 -20.35 23.90 12.14
C MET A 637 -21.43 22.79 12.07
N ALA A 638 -21.02 21.53 12.15
CA ALA A 638 -21.95 20.39 12.13
C ALA A 638 -22.87 20.36 13.36
N GLU A 639 -22.38 20.72 14.56
CA GLU A 639 -23.20 20.80 15.77
C GLU A 639 -24.27 21.90 15.67
N LYS A 640 -24.02 23.02 14.98
CA LYS A 640 -25.05 24.05 14.73
C LYS A 640 -26.18 23.51 13.85
N VAL A 641 -25.85 22.90 12.72
CA VAL A 641 -26.83 22.29 11.81
C VAL A 641 -27.63 21.19 12.54
N ILE A 642 -26.97 20.40 13.39
CA ILE A 642 -27.61 19.33 14.16
C ILE A 642 -28.49 19.88 15.30
N ALA A 643 -28.14 21.00 15.92
CA ALA A 643 -29.00 21.69 16.87
C ALA A 643 -30.24 22.31 16.20
N GLU A 644 -30.12 22.77 14.95
CA GLU A 644 -31.24 23.26 14.13
C GLU A 644 -32.16 22.12 13.69
N ASP A 645 -31.61 21.02 13.15
CA ASP A 645 -32.37 19.82 12.77
C ASP A 645 -33.05 19.13 13.99
N ALA A 646 -32.41 19.18 15.16
CA ALA A 646 -32.99 18.65 16.40
C ALA A 646 -34.20 19.47 16.87
N GLN A 647 -34.17 20.80 16.68
CA GLN A 647 -35.33 21.68 16.87
C GLN A 647 -36.41 21.45 15.79
N GLY A 648 -35.99 21.10 14.56
CA GLY A 648 -36.86 20.66 13.47
C GLY A 648 -37.54 19.30 13.70
N GLY A 649 -37.14 18.55 14.74
CA GLY A 649 -37.75 17.28 15.13
C GLY A 649 -37.11 16.03 14.52
N ASP A 650 -35.90 16.11 13.94
CA ASP A 650 -35.19 14.91 13.47
C ASP A 650 -34.69 14.07 14.66
N MET A 651 -35.14 12.81 14.70
CA MET A 651 -34.83 11.84 15.76
C MET A 651 -33.32 11.56 15.89
N TYR A 652 -32.58 11.50 14.77
CA TYR A 652 -31.14 11.24 14.80
C TYR A 652 -30.35 12.48 15.19
N ALA A 653 -30.81 13.68 14.79
CA ALA A 653 -30.24 14.94 15.27
C ALA A 653 -30.35 15.06 16.80
N GLN A 654 -31.53 14.77 17.37
CA GLN A 654 -31.75 14.75 18.82
C GLN A 654 -30.88 13.72 19.56
N MET A 655 -30.62 12.54 18.96
CA MET A 655 -29.73 11.53 19.55
C MET A 655 -28.24 11.94 19.53
N LEU A 656 -27.83 12.77 18.57
CA LEU A 656 -26.43 13.15 18.31
C LEU A 656 -26.01 14.51 18.88
N SER A 657 -26.94 15.44 19.11
CA SER A 657 -26.62 16.77 19.62
C SER A 657 -25.89 16.72 20.97
N GLY A 658 -24.88 17.58 21.12
CA GLY A 658 -23.98 17.65 22.27
C GLY A 658 -22.97 16.50 22.38
N LYS A 659 -23.00 15.51 21.47
CA LYS A 659 -22.13 14.32 21.50
C LYS A 659 -21.07 14.30 20.38
N ILE A 660 -21.12 15.27 19.47
CA ILE A 660 -20.17 15.38 18.35
C ILE A 660 -18.82 15.88 18.89
N SER A 661 -17.83 14.98 18.91
CA SER A 661 -16.48 15.34 19.30
C SER A 661 -15.60 15.61 18.09
N ARG A 662 -14.54 16.42 18.30
CA ARG A 662 -13.41 16.54 17.38
C ARG A 662 -12.89 15.18 16.94
N LYS A 663 -12.97 14.11 17.75
CA LYS A 663 -12.50 12.76 17.35
C LYS A 663 -13.42 12.08 16.33
N ILE A 664 -14.75 12.14 16.49
CA ILE A 664 -15.69 11.65 15.46
C ILE A 664 -15.45 12.40 14.15
N VAL A 665 -15.35 13.72 14.22
CA VAL A 665 -15.08 14.56 13.04
C VAL A 665 -13.68 14.29 12.52
N LYS A 666 -12.62 14.19 13.33
CA LYS A 666 -11.26 13.81 12.86
C LYS A 666 -11.23 12.40 12.25
N GLN A 667 -12.07 11.44 12.62
CA GLN A 667 -12.11 10.17 11.88
C GLN A 667 -12.80 10.36 10.52
N THR A 668 -14.03 10.86 10.55
CA THR A 668 -14.94 11.11 9.40
C THR A 668 -14.39 12.13 8.42
N ALA A 669 -13.56 13.02 8.94
CA ALA A 669 -13.04 14.20 8.31
C ALA A 669 -11.52 14.20 8.22
N SER A 670 -10.67 13.48 8.98
CA SER A 670 -9.33 13.19 8.45
C SER A 670 -9.51 12.32 7.20
N ALA A 671 -10.34 11.29 7.29
CA ALA A 671 -10.79 10.54 6.13
C ALA A 671 -11.85 11.26 5.24
N ARG A 672 -11.85 12.61 5.23
CA ARG A 672 -12.49 13.45 4.17
C ARG A 672 -11.77 14.79 3.84
N VAL A 673 -10.97 15.33 4.73
CA VAL A 673 -10.13 16.54 4.63
C VAL A 673 -8.73 16.12 4.17
N MET A 674 -8.24 14.96 4.64
CA MET A 674 -7.29 14.18 3.84
C MET A 674 -8.04 13.44 2.71
N THR A 675 -9.06 12.60 2.96
CA THR A 675 -9.50 11.65 1.90
C THR A 675 -10.73 11.98 1.02
N THR A 676 -11.39 13.16 1.05
CA THR A 676 -12.33 13.61 -0.04
C THR A 676 -11.61 14.48 -1.06
N VAL A 677 -10.61 15.25 -0.60
CA VAL A 677 -9.48 15.64 -1.46
C VAL A 677 -8.98 14.42 -2.23
N TYR A 678 -8.98 13.24 -1.57
CA TYR A 678 -8.69 11.94 -2.17
C TYR A 678 -9.91 11.05 -2.56
N GLY A 679 -11.10 11.62 -2.82
CA GLY A 679 -12.21 10.96 -3.53
C GLY A 679 -13.08 9.94 -2.78
N VAL A 680 -13.15 9.96 -1.44
CA VAL A 680 -14.03 9.05 -0.65
C VAL A 680 -15.53 9.32 -0.88
N THR A 681 -16.27 8.25 -1.14
CA THR A 681 -17.73 8.28 -1.38
C THR A 681 -18.54 8.38 -0.09
N PHE A 682 -19.84 8.67 -0.21
CA PHE A 682 -20.78 8.69 0.92
C PHE A 682 -20.73 7.40 1.77
N ILE A 683 -20.70 6.24 1.10
CA ILE A 683 -20.70 4.92 1.74
C ILE A 683 -19.47 4.73 2.65
N GLY A 684 -18.27 5.07 2.16
CA GLY A 684 -17.03 4.87 2.93
C GLY A 684 -16.96 5.70 4.21
N ALA A 685 -17.47 6.93 4.19
CA ALA A 685 -17.50 7.77 5.38
C ALA A 685 -18.61 7.37 6.37
N ARG A 686 -19.76 6.89 5.86
CA ARG A 686 -20.81 6.28 6.70
C ARG A 686 -20.23 5.12 7.52
N GLU A 687 -19.48 4.22 6.89
CA GLU A 687 -18.81 3.09 7.56
C GLU A 687 -17.78 3.54 8.62
N GLN A 688 -17.06 4.64 8.37
CA GLN A 688 -16.08 5.19 9.32
C GLN A 688 -16.74 5.84 10.55
N ILE A 689 -17.83 6.61 10.34
CA ILE A 689 -18.66 7.12 11.44
C ILE A 689 -19.25 5.95 12.21
N GLU A 690 -19.82 4.97 11.51
CA GLU A 690 -20.44 3.78 12.13
C GLU A 690 -19.44 3.05 13.03
N LYS A 691 -18.18 2.91 12.61
CA LYS A 691 -17.13 2.35 13.47
C LYS A 691 -16.94 3.18 14.75
N GLN A 692 -16.77 4.50 14.65
CA GLN A 692 -16.56 5.36 15.83
C GLN A 692 -17.79 5.51 16.74
N LEU A 693 -19.01 5.36 16.20
CA LEU A 693 -20.23 5.29 17.01
C LEU A 693 -20.36 3.94 17.72
N ARG A 694 -19.93 2.83 17.10
CA ARG A 694 -19.85 1.51 17.76
C ARG A 694 -18.77 1.47 18.85
N ASP A 695 -17.66 2.18 18.66
CA ASP A 695 -16.59 2.33 19.65
C ASP A 695 -17.03 3.16 20.89
N ARG A 696 -18.23 3.77 20.89
CA ARG A 696 -18.83 4.50 22.02
C ARG A 696 -20.28 4.06 22.28
N PRO A 697 -20.50 2.89 22.91
CA PRO A 697 -21.84 2.33 23.15
C PRO A 697 -22.74 3.23 24.02
N ASP A 698 -22.12 4.09 24.84
CA ASP A 698 -22.73 5.16 25.64
C ASP A 698 -23.49 6.23 24.81
N ILE A 699 -23.29 6.29 23.48
CA ILE A 699 -23.91 7.31 22.62
C ILE A 699 -25.22 6.82 21.97
N LEU A 700 -25.23 5.59 21.45
CA LEU A 700 -26.28 5.01 20.59
C LEU A 700 -26.31 3.48 20.72
N GLY A 701 -27.52 2.92 20.81
CA GLY A 701 -27.72 1.47 20.70
C GLY A 701 -27.37 0.94 19.29
N ALA A 702 -26.86 -0.29 19.22
CA ALA A 702 -26.30 -0.87 17.99
C ALA A 702 -27.27 -0.88 16.79
N GLU A 703 -28.59 -0.95 17.03
CA GLU A 703 -29.62 -0.95 15.98
C GLU A 703 -29.76 0.40 15.25
N HIS A 704 -29.41 1.52 15.90
CA HIS A 704 -29.54 2.87 15.31
C HIS A 704 -28.24 3.42 14.71
N ALA A 705 -27.10 2.78 14.98
CA ALA A 705 -25.78 3.23 14.52
C ALA A 705 -25.70 3.41 12.99
N TRP A 706 -26.38 2.57 12.20
CA TRP A 706 -26.37 2.65 10.74
C TRP A 706 -27.08 3.91 10.20
N MET A 707 -28.26 4.25 10.73
CA MET A 707 -29.02 5.42 10.29
C MET A 707 -28.47 6.73 10.86
N ALA A 708 -28.03 6.72 12.13
CA ALA A 708 -27.37 7.86 12.75
C ALA A 708 -26.04 8.21 12.02
N SER A 709 -25.24 7.20 11.64
CA SER A 709 -24.04 7.43 10.82
C SER A 709 -24.36 7.95 9.42
N ALA A 710 -25.44 7.49 8.78
CA ALA A 710 -25.88 8.01 7.48
C ALA A 710 -26.35 9.48 7.56
N TYR A 711 -27.06 9.86 8.62
CA TYR A 711 -27.43 11.25 8.87
C TYR A 711 -26.19 12.13 9.08
N LEU A 712 -25.32 11.77 10.04
CA LEU A 712 -24.11 12.53 10.34
C LEU A 712 -23.15 12.62 9.14
N ALA A 713 -23.08 11.58 8.30
CA ALA A 713 -22.29 11.57 7.06
C ALA A 713 -22.74 12.62 6.04
N ARG A 714 -24.03 13.01 6.04
CA ARG A 714 -24.59 14.06 5.17
C ARG A 714 -24.27 15.45 5.72
N VAL A 715 -24.53 15.70 7.00
CA VAL A 715 -24.25 17.00 7.64
C VAL A 715 -22.76 17.36 7.50
N VAL A 716 -21.86 16.43 7.85
CA VAL A 716 -20.41 16.68 7.76
C VAL A 716 -19.95 16.90 6.31
N LEU A 717 -20.62 16.33 5.29
CA LEU A 717 -20.31 16.65 3.88
C LEU A 717 -20.66 18.09 3.53
N ALA A 718 -21.85 18.55 3.92
CA ALA A 718 -22.31 19.90 3.62
C ALA A 718 -21.33 20.93 4.22
N CYS A 719 -21.04 20.82 5.52
CA CYS A 719 -20.12 21.71 6.23
C CYS A 719 -18.73 21.79 5.60
N ILE A 720 -18.16 20.68 5.13
CA ILE A 720 -16.86 20.68 4.43
C ILE A 720 -16.97 21.35 3.05
N GLY A 721 -18.07 21.12 2.33
CA GLY A 721 -18.32 21.72 1.02
C GLY A 721 -18.44 23.25 1.09
N ASP A 722 -19.12 23.75 2.11
CA ASP A 722 -19.35 25.19 2.32
C ASP A 722 -18.07 25.92 2.78
N LEU A 723 -17.21 25.22 3.53
CA LEU A 723 -15.93 25.74 3.99
C LEU A 723 -14.88 25.87 2.87
N PHE A 724 -14.89 24.97 1.88
CA PHE A 724 -13.88 24.90 0.81
C PHE A 724 -14.50 24.95 -0.59
N ASN A 725 -15.28 26.00 -0.87
CA ASN A 725 -15.96 26.18 -2.15
C ASN A 725 -14.99 26.15 -3.36
N ALA A 726 -13.86 26.86 -3.31
CA ALA A 726 -12.89 26.85 -4.42
C ALA A 726 -12.33 25.44 -4.71
N ALA A 727 -12.06 24.66 -3.65
CA ALA A 727 -11.63 23.27 -3.77
C ALA A 727 -12.69 22.39 -4.43
N LYS A 728 -13.97 22.58 -4.07
CA LYS A 728 -15.13 21.91 -4.68
C LYS A 728 -15.26 22.23 -6.17
N HIS A 729 -15.07 23.49 -6.59
CA HIS A 729 -15.07 23.86 -8.00
C HIS A 729 -13.92 23.23 -8.79
N ILE A 730 -12.70 23.18 -8.23
CA ILE A 730 -11.55 22.50 -8.87
C ILE A 730 -11.82 20.99 -8.96
N GLN A 731 -12.30 20.35 -7.90
CA GLN A 731 -12.67 18.92 -7.91
C GLN A 731 -13.73 18.60 -8.96
N ASN A 732 -14.72 19.47 -9.13
CA ASN A 732 -15.75 19.34 -10.16
C ASN A 732 -15.16 19.48 -11.58
N TYR A 733 -14.33 20.50 -11.84
CA TYR A 733 -13.61 20.68 -13.11
C TYR A 733 -12.79 19.41 -13.45
N LEU A 734 -11.95 18.95 -12.52
CA LEU A 734 -11.10 17.76 -12.72
C LEU A 734 -11.96 16.51 -13.00
N THR A 735 -13.01 16.28 -12.20
CA THR A 735 -13.91 15.12 -12.37
C THR A 735 -14.64 15.15 -13.72
N LEU A 736 -15.08 16.33 -14.18
CA LEU A 736 -15.74 16.49 -15.49
C LEU A 736 -14.76 16.29 -16.64
N ALA A 737 -13.57 16.91 -16.59
CA ALA A 737 -12.52 16.72 -17.58
C ALA A 737 -12.15 15.23 -17.73
N ALA A 738 -11.89 14.54 -16.61
CA ALA A 738 -11.61 13.10 -16.61
C ALA A 738 -12.78 12.25 -17.16
N LYS A 739 -14.03 12.63 -16.89
CA LYS A 739 -15.23 11.95 -17.43
C LYS A 739 -15.42 12.18 -18.94
N LEU A 740 -15.01 13.33 -19.47
CA LEU A 740 -14.99 13.63 -20.91
C LEU A 740 -13.85 12.88 -21.61
N ILE A 741 -12.61 13.01 -21.10
CA ILE A 741 -11.42 12.32 -21.61
C ILE A 741 -11.64 10.80 -21.69
N SER A 742 -12.14 10.19 -20.61
CA SER A 742 -12.41 8.74 -20.57
C SER A 742 -13.56 8.26 -21.47
N LYS A 743 -14.39 9.17 -21.99
CA LYS A 743 -15.44 8.88 -22.98
C LYS A 743 -15.00 9.15 -24.42
N SER A 744 -13.80 9.69 -24.62
CA SER A 744 -13.26 10.06 -25.94
C SER A 744 -12.64 8.89 -26.69
N ILE A 745 -12.56 9.05 -28.02
CA ILE A 745 -11.95 8.10 -28.96
C ILE A 745 -10.87 8.86 -29.76
N PRO A 746 -9.65 8.32 -29.90
CA PRO A 746 -8.59 8.91 -30.73
C PRO A 746 -8.99 8.99 -32.21
N PRO A 747 -8.56 10.01 -32.98
CA PRO A 747 -8.98 10.22 -34.36
C PRO A 747 -8.77 8.99 -35.26
N ASP A 748 -7.60 8.35 -35.18
CA ASP A 748 -7.21 7.19 -35.99
C ASP A 748 -8.16 5.97 -35.84
N ARG A 749 -8.91 5.89 -34.73
CA ARG A 749 -9.87 4.80 -34.46
C ARG A 749 -11.30 5.16 -34.86
N ILE A 750 -11.59 6.40 -35.22
CA ILE A 750 -12.97 6.84 -35.56
C ILE A 750 -13.42 6.24 -36.90
N GLU A 751 -12.51 6.08 -37.85
CA GLU A 751 -12.78 5.38 -39.12
C GLU A 751 -13.15 3.92 -38.87
N GLU A 752 -12.35 3.23 -38.04
CA GLU A 752 -12.62 1.85 -37.63
C GLU A 752 -13.96 1.72 -36.88
N VAL A 753 -14.28 2.62 -35.94
CA VAL A 753 -15.59 2.66 -35.23
C VAL A 753 -16.76 2.81 -36.20
N SER A 754 -16.56 3.55 -37.30
CA SER A 754 -17.58 3.80 -38.31
C SER A 754 -17.82 2.60 -39.24
N THR A 755 -16.89 1.63 -39.28
CA THR A 755 -17.10 0.36 -39.99
C THR A 755 -17.94 -0.63 -39.15
N PRO A 756 -19.10 -1.09 -39.66
CA PRO A 756 -19.94 -2.05 -38.93
C PRO A 756 -19.28 -3.44 -38.88
N GLU A 757 -19.17 -4.03 -37.68
CA GLU A 757 -18.75 -5.43 -37.52
C GLU A 757 -19.80 -6.38 -38.13
N VAL A 758 -19.47 -7.00 -39.27
CA VAL A 758 -20.25 -8.14 -39.79
C VAL A 758 -19.89 -9.39 -38.98
N LYS A 759 -20.62 -9.63 -37.88
CA LYS A 759 -20.56 -10.91 -37.17
C LYS A 759 -21.34 -11.96 -37.94
N ASN A 760 -20.62 -12.83 -38.65
CA ASN A 760 -21.18 -14.05 -39.23
C ASN A 760 -21.69 -14.98 -38.12
N VAL A 761 -22.99 -14.90 -37.83
CA VAL A 761 -23.68 -15.87 -36.98
C VAL A 761 -23.68 -17.21 -37.71
N ARG A 762 -23.00 -18.21 -37.16
CA ARG A 762 -23.12 -19.59 -37.63
C ARG A 762 -24.52 -20.11 -37.34
N GLY A 763 -25.42 -19.97 -38.31
CA GLY A 763 -26.79 -20.51 -38.26
C GLY A 763 -27.88 -19.49 -38.57
N GLY A 764 -28.09 -19.18 -39.86
CA GLY A 764 -29.38 -18.74 -40.44
C GLY A 764 -30.05 -17.44 -39.97
N GLY A 765 -29.62 -16.81 -38.88
CA GLY A 765 -30.22 -15.60 -38.33
C GLY A 765 -29.83 -14.31 -39.07
N LYS A 766 -30.76 -13.36 -39.20
CA LYS A 766 -30.48 -12.02 -39.72
C LYS A 766 -29.36 -11.35 -38.91
N ALA A 767 -28.44 -10.69 -39.60
CA ALA A 767 -27.34 -9.95 -38.95
C ALA A 767 -27.88 -8.81 -38.07
N VAL A 768 -27.55 -8.85 -36.78
CA VAL A 768 -27.86 -7.77 -35.83
C VAL A 768 -26.67 -6.81 -35.78
N VAL A 769 -26.89 -5.56 -36.19
CA VAL A 769 -25.87 -4.50 -36.10
C VAL A 769 -25.68 -4.13 -34.63
N ALA A 770 -24.57 -4.58 -34.04
CA ALA A 770 -24.30 -4.37 -32.62
C ALA A 770 -23.59 -3.04 -32.35
N ASN A 771 -24.29 -2.08 -31.70
CA ASN A 771 -23.75 -0.80 -31.21
C ASN A 771 -22.63 -0.93 -30.14
N ASN A 772 -22.08 -2.12 -29.91
CA ASN A 772 -21.12 -2.39 -28.84
C ASN A 772 -19.68 -1.90 -29.13
N ARG A 773 -19.32 -1.65 -30.40
CA ARG A 773 -17.95 -1.24 -30.76
C ARG A 773 -17.56 0.11 -30.14
N ILE A 774 -18.49 1.07 -30.08
CA ILE A 774 -18.24 2.39 -29.48
C ILE A 774 -17.76 2.28 -28.02
N LYS A 775 -18.37 1.40 -27.21
CA LYS A 775 -17.97 1.19 -25.81
C LYS A 775 -16.63 0.47 -25.66
N SER A 776 -16.20 -0.35 -26.63
CA SER A 776 -14.89 -1.02 -26.59
C SER A 776 -13.73 -0.13 -27.02
N GLU A 777 -13.98 0.86 -27.89
CA GLU A 777 -12.95 1.79 -28.40
C GLU A 777 -12.75 3.02 -27.50
N GLN A 778 -13.52 3.15 -26.39
CA GLN A 778 -13.28 4.11 -25.31
C GLN A 778 -12.07 3.69 -24.47
N MET A 779 -10.90 3.90 -25.05
CA MET A 779 -9.61 3.39 -24.59
C MET A 779 -8.73 4.44 -23.90
N THR A 780 -9.11 5.71 -24.00
CA THR A 780 -8.34 6.88 -23.55
C THR A 780 -8.30 7.00 -22.02
N SER A 781 -7.10 6.88 -21.43
CA SER A 781 -6.85 7.13 -20.01
C SER A 781 -6.61 8.62 -19.74
N VAL A 782 -6.79 9.06 -18.49
CA VAL A 782 -6.36 10.40 -18.08
C VAL A 782 -4.84 10.37 -17.84
N ILE A 783 -4.13 11.28 -18.52
CA ILE A 783 -2.67 11.39 -18.50
C ILE A 783 -2.30 12.87 -18.32
N TRP A 784 -1.43 13.16 -17.36
CA TRP A 784 -0.85 14.48 -17.14
C TRP A 784 0.63 14.35 -16.73
N THR A 785 1.36 15.45 -16.81
CA THR A 785 2.78 15.50 -16.44
C THR A 785 2.94 16.32 -15.15
N THR A 786 3.77 15.87 -14.21
CA THR A 786 4.09 16.68 -13.02
C THR A 786 5.01 17.84 -13.40
N ALA A 787 5.11 18.85 -12.53
CA ALA A 787 6.04 19.97 -12.75
C ALA A 787 7.53 19.54 -12.74
N LEU A 788 7.84 18.29 -12.37
CA LEU A 788 9.17 17.67 -12.44
C LEU A 788 9.35 16.72 -13.65
N GLY A 789 8.41 16.72 -14.60
CA GLY A 789 8.51 15.91 -15.83
C GLY A 789 8.09 14.45 -15.69
N LEU A 790 7.54 14.02 -14.55
CA LEU A 790 7.04 12.65 -14.36
C LEU A 790 5.68 12.47 -15.07
N PRO A 791 5.54 11.56 -16.06
CA PRO A 791 4.25 11.28 -16.66
C PRO A 791 3.41 10.39 -15.73
N ILE A 792 2.19 10.81 -15.45
CA ILE A 792 1.23 10.07 -14.62
C ILE A 792 0.08 9.61 -15.50
N VAL A 793 -0.16 8.30 -15.51
CA VAL A 793 -1.22 7.63 -16.27
C VAL A 793 -2.16 6.92 -15.30
N GLN A 794 -3.47 7.15 -15.38
CA GLN A 794 -4.44 6.45 -14.55
C GLN A 794 -4.73 5.01 -15.04
N PRO A 795 -4.42 3.95 -14.26
CA PRO A 795 -4.47 2.56 -14.72
C PRO A 795 -5.88 1.93 -14.68
N TYR A 796 -6.95 2.73 -14.51
CA TYR A 796 -8.30 2.22 -14.26
C TYR A 796 -8.99 1.75 -15.55
N ARG A 797 -8.77 0.47 -15.91
CA ARG A 797 -9.36 -0.20 -17.08
C ARG A 797 -10.36 -1.30 -16.70
N GLN A 798 -11.32 -1.57 -17.57
CA GLN A 798 -12.31 -2.65 -17.46
C GLN A 798 -11.75 -3.97 -18.02
N THR A 799 -10.74 -4.53 -17.36
CA THR A 799 -10.09 -5.76 -17.81
C THR A 799 -11.05 -6.96 -17.79
N LYS A 800 -11.38 -7.47 -18.98
CA LYS A 800 -12.21 -8.67 -19.15
C LYS A 800 -11.42 -9.90 -18.66
N ARG A 801 -12.00 -10.67 -17.75
CA ARG A 801 -11.46 -11.97 -17.35
C ARG A 801 -11.77 -12.99 -18.45
N LYS A 802 -10.75 -13.69 -18.94
CA LYS A 802 -10.88 -14.84 -19.83
C LYS A 802 -10.72 -16.13 -19.03
N GLN A 803 -11.51 -17.14 -19.38
CA GLN A 803 -11.36 -18.49 -18.86
C GLN A 803 -10.24 -19.18 -19.64
N ILE A 804 -9.17 -19.59 -18.97
CA ILE A 804 -8.04 -20.30 -19.56
C ILE A 804 -8.06 -21.72 -19.01
N MET A 805 -8.07 -22.71 -19.90
CA MET A 805 -7.91 -24.12 -19.52
C MET A 805 -6.43 -24.41 -19.23
N THR A 806 -6.16 -24.92 -18.04
CA THR A 806 -4.86 -25.41 -17.58
C THR A 806 -5.01 -26.89 -17.22
N SER A 807 -3.92 -27.58 -16.81
CA SER A 807 -4.00 -29.00 -16.47
C SER A 807 -4.89 -29.27 -15.26
N LEU A 808 -4.78 -28.43 -14.23
CA LEU A 808 -5.58 -28.52 -13.00
C LEU A 808 -7.06 -28.16 -13.17
N GLN A 809 -7.36 -27.04 -13.84
CA GLN A 809 -8.75 -26.56 -14.01
C GLN A 809 -8.87 -25.47 -15.08
N THR A 810 -10.07 -24.89 -15.23
CA THR A 810 -10.24 -23.62 -15.92
C THR A 810 -10.14 -22.44 -14.95
N VAL A 811 -9.19 -21.53 -15.19
CA VAL A 811 -8.92 -20.35 -14.34
C VAL A 811 -9.36 -19.05 -15.04
N PHE A 812 -10.05 -18.18 -14.32
CA PHE A 812 -10.40 -16.84 -14.81
C PHE A 812 -9.25 -15.85 -14.57
N ILE A 813 -8.61 -15.43 -15.65
CA ILE A 813 -7.45 -14.53 -15.62
C ILE A 813 -7.74 -13.30 -16.49
N SER A 814 -7.40 -12.13 -15.97
CA SER A 814 -7.26 -10.91 -16.76
C SER A 814 -5.84 -10.86 -17.32
N ASP A 815 -5.68 -10.68 -18.63
CA ASP A 815 -4.38 -10.43 -19.22
C ASP A 815 -4.13 -8.90 -19.27
N PRO A 816 -3.30 -8.33 -18.38
CA PRO A 816 -2.85 -6.93 -18.43
C PRO A 816 -2.30 -6.44 -19.78
N ASN A 817 -1.81 -7.33 -20.64
CA ASN A 817 -1.28 -6.94 -21.96
C ASN A 817 -2.39 -6.79 -23.02
N VAL A 818 -3.63 -7.18 -22.71
CA VAL A 818 -4.77 -7.01 -23.62
C VAL A 818 -5.35 -5.60 -23.44
N PRO A 819 -5.40 -4.78 -24.50
CA PRO A 819 -6.05 -3.48 -24.44
C PRO A 819 -7.51 -3.63 -23.99
N ALA A 820 -7.90 -2.87 -22.96
CA ALA A 820 -9.24 -2.86 -22.40
C ALA A 820 -9.75 -1.43 -22.17
N ALA A 821 -11.04 -1.20 -22.45
CA ALA A 821 -11.72 0.08 -22.30
C ALA A 821 -11.54 0.65 -20.88
N VAL A 822 -11.50 1.97 -20.74
CA VAL A 822 -11.29 2.60 -19.43
C VAL A 822 -12.56 2.54 -18.58
N ASN A 823 -12.39 2.44 -17.25
CA ASN A 823 -13.51 2.59 -16.34
C ASN A 823 -13.74 4.08 -16.09
N SER A 824 -14.59 4.71 -16.91
CA SER A 824 -14.85 6.16 -16.88
C SER A 824 -15.24 6.69 -15.49
N GLN A 825 -16.06 5.94 -14.73
CA GLN A 825 -16.44 6.33 -13.36
C GLN A 825 -15.23 6.36 -12.43
N LYS A 826 -14.36 5.35 -12.46
CA LYS A 826 -13.13 5.30 -11.65
C LYS A 826 -12.07 6.31 -12.10
N GLN A 827 -11.92 6.56 -13.40
CA GLN A 827 -11.03 7.61 -13.91
C GLN A 827 -11.48 8.98 -13.33
N ALA A 828 -12.76 9.29 -13.45
CA ALA A 828 -13.36 10.54 -12.97
C ALA A 828 -13.22 10.73 -11.45
N THR A 829 -13.65 9.77 -10.64
CA THR A 829 -13.59 9.91 -9.16
C THR A 829 -12.17 9.82 -8.61
N ALA A 830 -11.25 9.12 -9.30
CA ALA A 830 -9.87 8.98 -8.85
C ALA A 830 -8.93 10.09 -9.33
N PHE A 831 -9.36 11.01 -10.21
CA PHE A 831 -8.46 12.01 -10.79
C PHE A 831 -8.12 13.15 -9.82
N PRO A 832 -9.08 13.83 -9.16
CA PRO A 832 -8.77 14.82 -8.12
C PRO A 832 -7.79 14.29 -7.03
N PRO A 833 -7.98 13.09 -6.44
CA PRO A 833 -6.99 12.46 -5.56
C PRO A 833 -5.60 12.38 -6.15
N ASN A 834 -5.47 11.78 -7.34
CA ASN A 834 -4.17 11.44 -7.90
C ASN A 834 -3.41 12.70 -8.33
N PHE A 835 -4.13 13.73 -8.77
CA PHE A 835 -3.56 15.03 -9.09
C PHE A 835 -2.97 15.69 -7.83
N VAL A 836 -3.72 15.80 -6.73
CA VAL A 836 -3.20 16.40 -5.49
C VAL A 836 -2.04 15.59 -4.91
N HIS A 837 -2.13 14.25 -4.89
CA HIS A 837 -1.01 13.39 -4.49
C HIS A 837 0.26 13.63 -5.33
N SER A 838 0.13 14.00 -6.60
CA SER A 838 1.27 14.31 -7.46
C SER A 838 1.89 15.68 -7.21
N LEU A 839 1.12 16.65 -6.70
CA LEU A 839 1.63 17.95 -6.27
C LEU A 839 2.33 17.86 -4.92
N ASP A 840 1.77 17.10 -3.97
CA ASP A 840 2.37 16.74 -2.68
C ASP A 840 3.72 16.01 -2.87
N ALA A 841 3.74 14.98 -3.72
CA ALA A 841 4.97 14.32 -4.13
C ALA A 841 6.00 15.28 -4.78
N THR A 842 5.53 16.19 -5.65
CA THR A 842 6.39 17.18 -6.31
C THR A 842 6.99 18.17 -5.30
N HIS A 843 6.20 18.63 -4.32
CA HIS A 843 6.66 19.53 -3.25
C HIS A 843 7.68 18.85 -2.34
N MET A 844 7.45 17.60 -1.96
CA MET A 844 8.42 16.77 -1.23
C MET A 844 9.74 16.62 -2.01
N MET A 845 9.68 16.34 -3.31
CA MET A 845 10.88 16.19 -4.15
C MET A 845 11.67 17.49 -4.31
N LEU A 846 10.99 18.62 -4.53
CA LEU A 846 11.63 19.94 -4.59
C LEU A 846 12.30 20.29 -3.27
N THR A 847 11.61 20.04 -2.14
CA THR A 847 12.15 20.26 -0.79
C THR A 847 13.38 19.38 -0.54
N ALA A 848 13.35 18.09 -0.90
CA ALA A 848 14.50 17.20 -0.78
C ALA A 848 15.74 17.69 -1.58
N LEU A 849 15.51 18.21 -2.79
CA LEU A 849 16.59 18.75 -3.64
C LEU A 849 17.21 20.02 -3.03
N GLU A 850 16.41 20.94 -2.51
CA GLU A 850 16.91 22.16 -1.88
C GLU A 850 17.53 21.91 -0.50
N CYS A 851 16.99 20.98 0.29
CA CYS A 851 17.64 20.51 1.52
C CYS A 851 19.04 19.95 1.24
N ARG A 852 19.22 19.15 0.17
CA ARG A 852 20.55 18.71 -0.26
C ARG A 852 21.46 19.87 -0.67
N ASN A 853 20.93 20.90 -1.34
CA ASN A 853 21.73 22.08 -1.72
C ASN A 853 22.23 22.86 -0.48
N ARG A 854 21.50 22.80 0.64
CA ARG A 854 21.85 23.42 1.93
C ARG A 854 22.55 22.46 2.93
N ASP A 855 22.93 21.25 2.51
CA ASP A 855 23.53 20.20 3.37
C ASP A 855 22.67 19.78 4.59
N ILE A 856 21.35 19.82 4.39
CA ILE A 856 20.33 19.40 5.37
C ILE A 856 19.97 17.93 5.11
N THR A 857 20.22 17.08 6.11
CA THR A 857 19.84 15.66 6.10
C THR A 857 18.32 15.55 6.08
N PHE A 858 17.75 15.06 4.97
CA PHE A 858 16.31 15.04 4.75
C PHE A 858 15.76 13.61 4.69
N ALA A 859 14.67 13.37 5.43
CA ALA A 859 13.80 12.21 5.25
C ALA A 859 12.35 12.66 5.19
N SER A 860 11.49 11.84 4.57
CA SER A 860 10.07 12.16 4.44
C SER A 860 9.19 10.93 4.59
N VAL A 861 8.05 11.10 5.26
CA VAL A 861 6.91 10.17 5.25
C VAL A 861 5.73 10.89 4.58
N HIS A 862 5.79 11.01 3.26
CA HIS A 862 4.82 11.74 2.42
C HIS A 862 4.71 13.23 2.78
N ASP A 863 3.72 13.61 3.59
CA ASP A 863 3.39 14.97 4.05
C ASP A 863 4.02 15.34 5.41
N SER A 864 4.89 14.46 5.93
CA SER A 864 5.72 14.65 7.12
C SER A 864 7.19 14.72 6.72
N TYR A 865 7.90 15.80 7.07
CA TYR A 865 9.30 16.08 6.69
C TYR A 865 10.21 16.12 7.91
N TRP A 866 11.34 15.40 7.85
CA TRP A 866 12.19 15.10 8.99
C TRP A 866 13.64 15.54 8.73
N THR A 867 14.27 16.17 9.74
CA THR A 867 15.69 16.55 9.76
C THR A 867 16.19 16.60 11.21
N HIS A 868 17.49 16.87 11.42
CA HIS A 868 18.07 17.14 12.75
C HIS A 868 17.44 18.37 13.42
N PRO A 869 17.33 18.40 14.77
CA PRO A 869 16.65 19.47 15.50
C PRO A 869 17.21 20.88 15.21
N SER A 870 18.51 21.00 14.98
CA SER A 870 19.19 22.26 14.68
C SER A 870 18.88 22.83 13.29
N SER A 871 18.55 21.98 12.30
CA SER A 871 18.25 22.40 10.93
C SER A 871 16.75 22.58 10.65
N ILE A 872 15.88 22.44 11.67
CA ILE A 872 14.42 22.52 11.50
C ILE A 872 13.96 23.90 11.01
N ASP A 873 14.52 24.99 11.51
CA ASP A 873 14.13 26.35 11.08
C ASP A 873 14.51 26.62 9.62
N GLU A 874 15.67 26.14 9.16
CA GLU A 874 16.12 26.23 7.77
C GLU A 874 15.26 25.36 6.84
N MET A 875 14.94 24.13 7.26
CA MET A 875 14.03 23.25 6.53
C MET A 875 12.63 23.89 6.42
N ALA A 876 12.13 24.50 7.49
CA ALA A 876 10.83 25.19 7.50
C ALA A 876 10.80 26.39 6.53
N GLU A 877 11.91 27.10 6.35
CA GLU A 877 12.05 28.10 5.29
C GLU A 877 11.98 27.44 3.90
N VAL A 878 12.82 26.43 3.64
CA VAL A 878 12.86 25.70 2.36
C VAL A 878 11.47 25.18 1.97
N ILE A 879 10.73 24.56 2.90
CA ILE A 879 9.38 24.04 2.69
C ILE A 879 8.42 25.13 2.19
N ARG A 880 8.47 26.33 2.79
CA ARG A 880 7.65 27.48 2.37
C ARG A 880 8.08 27.99 1.00
N GLU A 881 9.39 28.09 0.75
CA GLU A 881 9.93 28.59 -0.52
C GLU A 881 9.60 27.66 -1.70
N THR A 882 9.75 26.34 -1.53
CA THR A 882 9.41 25.36 -2.57
C THR A 882 7.90 25.28 -2.81
N PHE A 883 7.07 25.42 -1.78
CA PHE A 883 5.61 25.48 -1.93
C PHE A 883 5.17 26.74 -2.70
N ILE A 884 5.75 27.90 -2.36
CA ILE A 884 5.52 29.15 -3.09
C ILE A 884 5.97 29.00 -4.55
N ALA A 885 7.18 28.49 -4.80
CA ALA A 885 7.68 28.28 -6.17
C ALA A 885 6.74 27.37 -7.01
N LEU A 886 6.19 26.32 -6.39
CA LEU A 886 5.24 25.40 -7.05
C LEU A 886 3.92 26.11 -7.39
N HIS A 887 3.29 26.82 -6.45
CA HIS A 887 1.94 27.42 -6.61
C HIS A 887 1.91 28.86 -7.15
N SER A 888 3.06 29.54 -7.20
CA SER A 888 3.25 30.75 -8.02
C SER A 888 3.26 30.42 -9.51
N SER A 889 3.55 29.17 -9.88
CA SER A 889 3.36 28.68 -11.24
C SER A 889 1.88 28.39 -11.51
N ASP A 890 1.39 28.67 -12.73
CA ASP A 890 0.00 28.38 -13.10
C ASP A 890 -0.20 26.89 -13.39
N VAL A 891 -0.28 26.11 -12.31
CA VAL A 891 -0.41 24.65 -12.34
C VAL A 891 -1.70 24.20 -13.05
N LEU A 892 -2.82 24.89 -12.82
CA LEU A 892 -4.11 24.54 -13.44
C LEU A 892 -4.19 24.99 -14.90
N GLY A 893 -3.67 26.18 -15.24
CA GLY A 893 -3.56 26.63 -16.64
C GLY A 893 -2.68 25.73 -17.48
N ARG A 894 -1.54 25.27 -16.94
CA ARG A 894 -0.67 24.26 -17.60
C ARG A 894 -1.39 22.93 -17.80
N LEU A 895 -2.17 22.46 -16.82
CA LEU A 895 -2.93 21.22 -16.94
C LEU A 895 -4.01 21.32 -18.03
N ASP A 896 -4.77 22.42 -18.07
CA ASP A 896 -5.79 22.65 -19.11
C ASP A 896 -5.14 22.76 -20.50
N ALA A 897 -3.99 23.45 -20.61
CA ALA A 897 -3.21 23.51 -21.84
C ALA A 897 -2.71 22.12 -22.29
N GLU A 898 -2.12 21.32 -21.38
CA GLU A 898 -1.70 19.95 -21.66
C GLU A 898 -2.88 19.10 -22.14
N PHE A 899 -4.06 19.23 -21.50
CA PHE A 899 -5.26 18.51 -21.91
C PHE A 899 -5.77 18.95 -23.30
N ARG A 900 -5.75 20.25 -23.61
CA ARG A 900 -6.16 20.76 -24.93
C ARG A 900 -5.22 20.32 -26.04
N GLU A 901 -3.92 20.25 -25.78
CA GLU A 901 -2.91 19.76 -26.73
C GLU A 901 -2.96 18.23 -26.87
N ARG A 902 -2.83 17.50 -25.77
CA ARG A 902 -2.78 16.01 -25.75
C ARG A 902 -4.04 15.37 -26.31
N TYR A 903 -5.21 15.96 -26.07
CA TYR A 903 -6.50 15.45 -26.54
C TYR A 903 -7.05 16.24 -27.74
N ALA A 904 -6.20 16.99 -28.45
CA ALA A 904 -6.56 17.62 -29.72
C ALA A 904 -7.01 16.56 -30.74
N GLY A 905 -8.11 16.82 -31.45
CA GLY A 905 -8.66 15.89 -32.45
C GLY A 905 -9.37 14.63 -31.90
N TYR A 906 -9.30 14.35 -30.59
CA TYR A 906 -10.09 13.30 -29.96
C TYR A 906 -11.57 13.68 -29.97
N LYS A 907 -12.47 12.71 -30.18
CA LYS A 907 -13.92 12.97 -30.28
C LYS A 907 -14.77 12.08 -29.38
N ILE A 908 -15.89 12.62 -28.90
CA ILE A 908 -16.90 11.92 -28.09
C ILE A 908 -18.14 11.64 -28.96
N PRO A 909 -18.68 10.40 -28.98
CA PRO A 909 -19.94 10.10 -29.66
C PRO A 909 -21.13 10.80 -28.99
N VAL A 910 -22.01 11.44 -29.78
CA VAL A 910 -23.19 12.16 -29.25
C VAL A 910 -24.15 11.24 -28.48
N SER A 911 -24.23 9.96 -28.85
CA SER A 911 -25.01 8.95 -28.14
C SER A 911 -24.59 8.78 -26.66
N VAL A 912 -23.30 8.96 -26.35
CA VAL A 912 -22.73 8.82 -25.00
C VAL A 912 -22.95 10.08 -24.14
N LEU A 913 -23.31 11.21 -24.77
CA LEU A 913 -23.68 12.47 -24.12
C LEU A 913 -25.18 12.55 -23.82
N ARG A 914 -26.03 11.93 -24.65
CA ARG A 914 -27.49 11.89 -24.46
C ARG A 914 -27.93 10.96 -23.31
N THR A 915 -27.18 9.91 -22.98
CA THR A 915 -27.53 8.97 -21.90
C THR A 915 -27.20 9.53 -20.51
N GLY A 916 -28.16 9.46 -19.57
CA GLY A 916 -27.94 9.65 -18.12
C GLY A 916 -27.93 11.10 -17.62
N GLY A 917 -28.70 12.01 -18.23
CA GLY A 917 -28.83 13.40 -17.77
C GLY A 917 -27.53 14.22 -17.77
N PHE A 918 -26.51 13.74 -18.49
CA PHE A 918 -25.15 14.28 -18.48
C PHE A 918 -25.10 15.74 -18.94
N ILE A 919 -25.93 16.10 -19.92
CA ILE A 919 -26.08 17.47 -20.44
C ILE A 919 -26.60 18.41 -19.35
N THR A 920 -27.59 17.99 -18.56
CA THR A 920 -28.14 18.78 -17.46
C THR A 920 -27.10 19.02 -16.37
N LYS A 921 -26.32 17.98 -16.02
CA LYS A 921 -25.24 18.03 -15.03
C LYS A 921 -24.03 18.86 -15.50
N LEU A 922 -23.71 18.81 -16.81
CA LEU A 922 -22.65 19.64 -17.40
C LEU A 922 -23.10 21.10 -17.49
N ASN A 923 -24.34 21.36 -17.91
CA ASN A 923 -24.91 22.72 -17.92
C ASN A 923 -25.04 23.32 -16.51
N SER A 924 -25.42 22.54 -15.49
CA SER A 924 -25.48 23.04 -14.11
C SER A 924 -24.09 23.33 -13.56
N ALA A 925 -23.13 22.40 -13.69
CA ALA A 925 -21.77 22.63 -13.22
C ALA A 925 -21.06 23.77 -13.97
N SER A 926 -21.29 23.92 -15.28
CA SER A 926 -20.81 25.06 -16.06
C SER A 926 -21.51 26.37 -15.65
N ALA A 927 -22.80 26.33 -15.28
CA ALA A 927 -23.49 27.50 -14.74
C ALA A 927 -22.99 27.89 -13.34
N ASP A 928 -22.69 26.92 -12.47
CA ASP A 928 -22.11 27.17 -11.13
C ASP A 928 -20.70 27.76 -11.24
N ILE A 929 -19.86 27.21 -12.12
CA ILE A 929 -18.52 27.76 -12.42
C ILE A 929 -18.65 29.16 -13.04
N ALA A 930 -19.61 29.37 -13.94
CA ALA A 930 -19.83 30.65 -14.60
C ALA A 930 -20.42 31.74 -13.68
N ALA A 931 -21.32 31.39 -12.77
CA ALA A 931 -21.85 32.31 -11.76
C ALA A 931 -20.73 32.78 -10.82
N HIS A 932 -19.83 31.85 -10.43
CA HIS A 932 -18.62 32.21 -9.70
C HIS A 932 -17.70 33.14 -10.52
N VAL A 933 -17.55 32.91 -11.83
CA VAL A 933 -16.79 33.78 -12.75
C VAL A 933 -17.40 35.19 -12.88
N ALA A 934 -18.72 35.31 -12.70
CA ALA A 934 -19.45 36.58 -12.75
C ALA A 934 -19.49 37.36 -11.41
N GLY A 935 -19.13 36.72 -10.29
CA GLY A 935 -19.01 37.37 -8.98
C GLY A 935 -20.32 37.62 -8.23
N GLU A 936 -21.44 37.04 -8.65
CA GLU A 936 -22.75 37.17 -8.00
C GLU A 936 -23.01 36.02 -7.00
N ARG A 937 -23.56 36.34 -5.82
CA ARG A 937 -23.94 35.39 -4.76
C ARG A 937 -25.31 35.75 -4.17
N GLU A 938 -26.22 34.78 -4.06
CA GLU A 938 -26.63 34.12 -2.80
C GLU A 938 -27.75 33.06 -3.05
N ASP A 939 -28.02 32.24 -2.02
CA ASP A 939 -29.14 31.31 -1.78
C ASP A 939 -29.26 29.91 -2.44
N ASP A 940 -29.33 28.92 -1.54
CA ASP A 940 -29.97 27.59 -1.56
C ASP A 940 -29.95 26.69 -2.82
N VAL A 941 -29.22 25.57 -2.72
CA VAL A 941 -29.25 24.45 -3.68
C VAL A 941 -29.80 23.17 -3.05
N ASP A 942 -30.91 22.66 -3.60
CA ASP A 942 -31.54 21.39 -3.21
C ASP A 942 -30.63 20.18 -3.47
N VAL A 943 -30.16 19.54 -2.40
CA VAL A 943 -29.16 18.46 -2.43
C VAL A 943 -29.78 17.09 -2.82
N SER A 944 -31.10 16.99 -2.98
CA SER A 944 -31.79 15.72 -3.29
C SER A 944 -31.34 15.06 -4.60
N ALA A 945 -30.88 15.84 -5.58
CA ALA A 945 -30.53 15.37 -6.92
C ALA A 945 -29.19 14.60 -7.00
N LEU A 946 -28.33 14.64 -5.98
CA LEU A 946 -27.02 13.96 -5.98
C LEU A 946 -27.07 12.54 -5.37
N VAL A 947 -28.20 12.15 -4.77
CA VAL A 947 -28.34 10.87 -4.06
C VAL A 947 -28.86 9.73 -4.96
N ALA A 948 -29.62 10.06 -6.01
CA ALA A 948 -30.25 9.06 -6.90
C ALA A 948 -29.25 8.21 -7.71
N ASP A 949 -28.14 8.81 -8.18
CA ASP A 949 -27.09 8.13 -8.98
C ASP A 949 -26.38 6.98 -8.23
N ALA A 950 -26.63 6.78 -6.93
CA ALA A 950 -26.10 5.65 -6.15
C ALA A 950 -26.94 4.37 -6.25
N GLU A 951 -28.20 4.46 -6.72
CA GLU A 951 -29.15 3.33 -6.79
C GLU A 951 -29.49 2.89 -8.23
N GLU A 952 -29.21 3.71 -9.26
CA GLU A 952 -29.79 3.55 -10.62
C GLU A 952 -29.14 2.52 -11.57
N GLU A 953 -28.22 1.65 -11.13
CA GLU A 953 -27.66 0.56 -11.99
C GLU A 953 -27.75 -0.89 -11.41
N GLU A 954 -28.50 -1.15 -10.33
CA GLU A 954 -28.70 -2.54 -9.83
C GLU A 954 -30.15 -3.08 -9.80
N ASP A 955 -31.21 -2.28 -10.02
CA ASP A 955 -32.60 -2.76 -10.02
C ASP A 955 -33.42 -2.34 -11.26
N ASP A 956 -33.51 -3.22 -12.27
CA ASP A 956 -34.35 -3.05 -13.47
C ASP A 956 -35.66 -3.87 -13.36
N ALA A 957 -36.41 -3.68 -12.26
CA ALA A 957 -37.61 -4.49 -11.97
C ALA A 957 -38.70 -3.90 -11.02
N ALA A 958 -38.97 -2.57 -10.98
CA ALA A 958 -40.26 -2.05 -10.45
C ALA A 958 -40.51 -0.55 -10.74
N PRO A 959 -41.77 -0.12 -11.00
CA PRO A 959 -42.12 1.31 -11.06
C PRO A 959 -42.36 1.92 -9.68
N LYS A 960 -41.60 2.97 -9.31
CA LYS A 960 -41.82 3.79 -8.09
C LYS A 960 -42.59 5.10 -8.40
N PRO A 961 -43.37 5.66 -7.43
CA PRO A 961 -44.29 6.77 -7.69
C PRO A 961 -43.64 8.17 -7.66
N LYS A 962 -44.23 9.13 -8.38
CA LYS A 962 -43.74 10.53 -8.48
C LYS A 962 -44.23 11.42 -7.32
N PRO A 963 -43.34 12.15 -6.61
CA PRO A 963 -43.77 13.20 -5.68
C PRO A 963 -44.25 14.46 -6.42
N LYS A 964 -45.23 15.16 -5.84
CA LYS A 964 -45.79 16.42 -6.39
C LYS A 964 -45.23 17.64 -5.65
N GLY A 965 -44.23 18.31 -6.23
CA GLY A 965 -43.72 19.61 -5.79
C GLY A 965 -44.20 20.78 -6.65
N LYS A 966 -44.48 21.95 -6.05
CA LYS A 966 -44.92 23.17 -6.78
C LYS A 966 -43.73 23.82 -7.50
N LYS A 967 -43.90 24.19 -8.78
CA LYS A 967 -42.87 24.89 -9.57
C LYS A 967 -42.65 26.33 -9.08
N ARG A 968 -41.44 26.66 -8.60
CA ARG A 968 -40.92 28.04 -8.56
C ARG A 968 -40.22 28.36 -9.89
N LYS A 969 -40.21 29.65 -10.28
CA LYS A 969 -39.59 30.11 -11.54
C LYS A 969 -38.07 30.19 -11.38
N GLN A 970 -37.32 29.38 -12.13
CA GLN A 970 -35.87 29.56 -12.28
C GLN A 970 -35.54 30.75 -13.19
N VAL A 971 -34.60 31.59 -12.77
CA VAL A 971 -33.93 32.58 -13.62
C VAL A 971 -32.92 31.83 -14.52
N LYS A 972 -32.83 32.21 -15.80
CA LYS A 972 -31.99 31.51 -16.79
C LYS A 972 -30.64 32.21 -16.98
N THR A 973 -29.63 31.81 -16.23
CA THR A 973 -28.22 32.06 -16.57
C THR A 973 -27.72 30.88 -17.41
N ARG A 974 -27.49 31.11 -18.70
CA ARG A 974 -27.17 30.06 -19.70
C ARG A 974 -25.76 30.30 -20.24
N LEU A 975 -24.79 29.42 -20.00
CA LEU A 975 -23.41 29.63 -20.45
C LEU A 975 -22.73 28.41 -21.10
N VAL A 976 -21.94 28.76 -22.12
CA VAL A 976 -20.87 28.03 -22.83
C VAL A 976 -21.06 26.53 -23.16
N ILE A 977 -22.11 26.23 -23.92
CA ILE A 977 -21.95 25.33 -25.09
C ILE A 977 -22.25 26.19 -26.32
N PRO A 978 -21.40 26.24 -27.36
CA PRO A 978 -21.73 26.92 -28.61
C PRO A 978 -23.08 26.43 -29.13
N LYS A 979 -23.99 27.35 -29.44
CA LYS A 979 -25.40 27.02 -29.69
C LYS A 979 -25.59 25.89 -30.72
N HIS A 980 -24.76 25.87 -31.77
CA HIS A 980 -24.73 24.81 -32.78
C HIS A 980 -24.40 23.41 -32.21
N ILE A 981 -23.45 23.30 -31.27
CA ILE A 981 -23.14 22.04 -30.57
C ILE A 981 -24.31 21.63 -29.69
N GLN A 982 -24.96 22.60 -29.01
CA GLN A 982 -26.15 22.31 -28.20
C GLN A 982 -27.32 21.82 -29.06
N ASP A 983 -27.57 22.44 -30.22
CA ASP A 983 -28.63 22.03 -31.18
C ASP A 983 -28.35 20.65 -31.80
N VAL A 984 -27.08 20.31 -32.06
CA VAL A 984 -26.63 18.95 -32.47
C VAL A 984 -26.87 17.92 -31.35
N ILE A 985 -26.51 18.27 -30.10
CA ILE A 985 -26.70 17.40 -28.93
C ILE A 985 -28.20 17.18 -28.66
N GLU A 986 -29.02 18.23 -28.70
CA GLU A 986 -30.47 18.17 -28.48
C GLU A 986 -31.23 17.53 -29.65
N GLY A 987 -30.60 17.44 -30.84
CA GLY A 987 -31.16 16.76 -32.02
C GLY A 987 -32.18 17.60 -32.78
N THR A 988 -32.06 18.92 -32.68
CA THR A 988 -32.96 19.90 -33.32
C THR A 988 -32.47 20.37 -34.70
N SER A 989 -31.28 19.92 -35.14
CA SER A 989 -30.74 20.15 -36.48
C SER A 989 -31.03 18.99 -37.45
N ASN A 990 -31.34 19.33 -38.71
CA ASN A 990 -31.54 18.35 -39.79
C ASN A 990 -30.23 17.74 -40.33
N ASP A 991 -29.06 18.32 -40.03
CA ASP A 991 -27.74 17.84 -40.51
C ASP A 991 -27.18 16.68 -39.64
N ALA A 992 -28.06 15.88 -39.05
CA ALA A 992 -27.73 14.85 -38.07
C ALA A 992 -26.92 13.65 -38.63
N ALA A 993 -26.63 13.62 -39.94
CA ALA A 993 -25.80 12.61 -40.58
C ALA A 993 -24.29 12.80 -40.30
N ASP A 994 -23.81 14.04 -40.39
CA ASP A 994 -22.37 14.37 -40.35
C ASP A 994 -21.83 14.57 -38.92
N HIS A 995 -22.70 14.94 -37.97
CA HIS A 995 -22.31 15.32 -36.61
C HIS A 995 -22.51 14.20 -35.56
N LYS A 996 -22.06 12.97 -35.84
CA LYS A 996 -22.13 11.84 -34.88
C LYS A 996 -21.14 11.96 -33.70
N PHE A 997 -20.11 12.77 -33.85
CA PHE A 997 -19.02 12.95 -32.89
C PHE A 997 -18.68 14.43 -32.69
N ILE A 998 -18.33 14.82 -31.47
CA ILE A 998 -17.95 16.19 -31.07
C ILE A 998 -16.51 16.16 -30.55
N ASN A 999 -15.66 17.14 -30.86
CA ASN A 999 -14.27 17.15 -30.36
C ASN A 999 -14.26 17.39 -28.84
N VAL A 1000 -13.34 16.74 -28.12
CA VAL A 1000 -13.23 16.87 -26.65
C VAL A 1000 -12.93 18.31 -26.24
N VAL A 1001 -12.02 18.97 -26.96
CA VAL A 1001 -11.54 20.33 -26.65
C VAL A 1001 -12.66 21.38 -26.65
N ASP A 1002 -13.67 21.20 -27.51
CA ASP A 1002 -14.81 22.11 -27.68
C ASP A 1002 -15.84 22.02 -26.53
N ILE A 1003 -15.73 20.97 -25.70
CA ILE A 1003 -16.64 20.65 -24.58
C ILE A 1003 -15.92 20.50 -23.23
N LEU A 1004 -14.60 20.74 -23.18
CA LEU A 1004 -13.89 20.84 -21.91
C LEU A 1004 -14.41 22.07 -21.13
N PRO A 1005 -14.75 21.92 -19.84
CA PRO A 1005 -15.21 23.05 -19.04
C PRO A 1005 -14.13 24.14 -18.94
N PRO A 1006 -14.51 25.42 -18.76
CA PRO A 1006 -13.55 26.47 -18.44
C PRO A 1006 -12.95 26.23 -17.05
N LEU A 1007 -11.72 26.72 -16.84
CA LEU A 1007 -11.10 26.72 -15.52
C LEU A 1007 -11.90 27.60 -14.55
N PRO A 1008 -12.03 27.21 -13.26
CA PRO A 1008 -12.58 28.09 -12.24
C PRO A 1008 -11.68 29.30 -12.02
N GLN A 1009 -12.27 30.46 -11.69
CA GLN A 1009 -11.50 31.65 -11.33
C GLN A 1009 -10.65 31.40 -10.08
N LYS A 1010 -9.38 31.77 -10.14
CA LYS A 1010 -8.49 31.80 -8.97
C LYS A 1010 -8.90 32.97 -8.07
N GLY A 1011 -9.11 32.70 -6.79
CA GLY A 1011 -9.42 33.72 -5.78
C GLY A 1011 -8.24 34.64 -5.47
N THR A 1012 -8.47 35.59 -4.57
CA THR A 1012 -7.56 36.72 -4.29
C THR A 1012 -6.44 36.40 -3.28
N PHE A 1013 -6.30 35.15 -2.81
CA PHE A 1013 -5.25 34.81 -1.86
C PHE A 1013 -3.85 34.82 -2.51
N ASP A 1014 -2.95 35.64 -1.93
CA ASP A 1014 -1.54 35.69 -2.30
C ASP A 1014 -0.75 34.62 -1.52
N VAL A 1015 -0.25 33.64 -2.26
CA VAL A 1015 0.57 32.51 -1.78
C VAL A 1015 1.87 32.99 -1.11
N THR A 1016 2.40 34.18 -1.45
CA THR A 1016 3.66 34.66 -0.85
C THR A 1016 3.56 34.96 0.65
N LYS A 1017 2.35 35.16 1.19
CA LYS A 1017 2.08 35.32 2.63
C LYS A 1017 2.61 34.14 3.47
N ILE A 1018 2.64 32.94 2.89
CA ILE A 1018 3.10 31.71 3.54
C ILE A 1018 4.53 31.84 4.10
N LYS A 1019 5.39 32.72 3.54
CA LYS A 1019 6.74 32.97 4.08
C LYS A 1019 6.75 33.33 5.58
N LYS A 1020 5.67 33.96 6.07
CA LYS A 1020 5.50 34.37 7.46
C LYS A 1020 4.62 33.42 8.30
N SER A 1021 4.03 32.38 7.71
CA SER A 1021 3.25 31.39 8.47
C SER A 1021 4.19 30.41 9.19
N LEU A 1022 4.25 30.53 10.51
CA LEU A 1022 5.03 29.64 11.37
C LEU A 1022 4.39 28.26 11.54
N TYR A 1023 3.07 28.14 11.37
CA TYR A 1023 2.30 26.90 11.60
C TYR A 1023 1.91 26.15 10.31
N PHE A 1024 2.45 26.54 9.16
CA PHE A 1024 2.19 25.89 7.87
C PHE A 1024 2.59 24.39 7.90
N PHE A 1025 3.79 24.12 8.43
CA PHE A 1025 4.34 22.82 8.81
C PHE A 1025 4.92 22.99 10.23
N SER A 1026 4.53 22.16 11.20
CA SER A 1026 4.76 22.41 12.65
C SER A 1026 4.65 21.18 13.55
#